data_AF-A0ABD0XVX3-F1
#
_entry.id   AF-A0ABD0XVX3-F1
#
_cell.length_a   1.000
_cell.length_b   1.000
_cell.length_c   1.000
_cell.angle_alpha   90.00
_cell.angle_beta   90.00
_cell.angle_gamma   90.00
#
_symmetry.space_group_name_H-M   'P 1'
#
loop_
_entity.id
_entity.type
_entity.pdbx_description
1 polymer ?
#
loop_
_entity_poly.entity_id
_entity_poly.type
_entity_poly.pdbx_seq_one_letter_code
_entity_poly.pdbx_strand_id
1 'polypeptide(L)'
;MHDNCYKKDIWLWDQAWNSRHLKLTKKSKLNRDLNAENIFTDDRGFLENLSESSASTDDILNKLQINFDALFKKKHLLPLKIPHLPGYPAWYSKLCFPPRHNEWVPGPELISTGMQITPKLLQLTWNSLPLHYIKGNGWGYIVPYRSDIPIELEDMPVQELIKYCERFGLLCPCNTKEGDEKYTCRKLFGNVNSEIRNYFCKNNIGMSCGIIKLPHKDGGHLNVGNPLARDFINKFTGNELSGSCKYAHRVIEISRMLSYWRNNRDRIQNQLACWLNNKDLPLPLRSGQNIGAILPQVIVCGTLTRRAVEPTWMTASNAIVERVGSELRGIVQAPAGFSLVGADVDSQELWIASLLGDSHQAGIHGASPFGWMTLNGQKSDETDMHSVTAKVIGISRNHAKVLNYARIYGAGQKFAERLLRQFNPSMGANEANLKASKMYSMTKGSKIYKLKDNVLPEFKERIFHKASAHEVCTLYKKNLFDLFQPSIWVDGTESAMFNYLEEIAQKPSPETPFLRSKLSRALEPGIDNDDRHLPTRVNWVVQSGAVDFLHLMLVSMRWFLGPATRFCLSFHDEIRYLVHSEHKYKAALALHVTNLLTRSFCVKRLGMTDLPLSVAFFSSVEVDTVLRKESNDDNKTPSNPLGLLKGYGIPAGESLNIYEAIEKANGVIGIKK
;
A
#
# COMPACT_ATOMS: atom_id res chain seq x y z
N MET A 1 16.53 -37.26 0.81
CA MET A 1 17.26 -38.08 1.81
C MET A 1 18.02 -39.23 1.16
N HIS A 2 17.44 -39.91 0.17
CA HIS A 2 18.18 -40.89 -0.63
C HIS A 2 19.47 -40.26 -1.22
N ASP A 3 20.57 -40.99 -1.10
CA ASP A 3 21.91 -40.67 -1.62
C ASP A 3 22.47 -39.28 -1.29
N ASN A 4 22.04 -38.68 -0.18
CA ASN A 4 22.45 -37.33 0.21
C ASN A 4 22.22 -36.24 -0.86
N CYS A 5 21.27 -36.44 -1.79
CA CYS A 5 20.98 -35.49 -2.87
C CYS A 5 20.62 -34.08 -2.37
N TYR A 6 20.15 -33.94 -1.14
CA TYR A 6 19.86 -32.63 -0.53
C TYR A 6 21.11 -31.75 -0.38
N LYS A 7 22.30 -32.33 -0.29
CA LYS A 7 23.56 -31.58 -0.25
C LYS A 7 23.84 -30.84 -1.56
N LYS A 8 23.20 -31.25 -2.66
CA LYS A 8 23.29 -30.60 -3.97
C LYS A 8 22.21 -29.52 -4.17
N ASP A 9 21.26 -29.38 -3.24
CA ASP A 9 20.14 -28.44 -3.37
C ASP A 9 20.54 -27.03 -2.90
N ILE A 10 20.47 -26.05 -3.81
CA ILE A 10 20.90 -24.66 -3.59
C ILE A 10 19.95 -23.88 -2.66
N TRP A 11 18.82 -24.44 -2.20
CA TRP A 11 17.91 -23.78 -1.25
C TRP A 11 17.80 -24.51 0.08
N LEU A 12 17.91 -25.85 0.09
CA LEU A 12 17.61 -26.68 1.26
C LEU A 12 18.81 -27.37 1.92
N TRP A 13 20.04 -27.19 1.41
CA TRP A 13 21.24 -27.88 1.93
C TRP A 13 21.47 -27.70 3.43
N ASP A 14 21.18 -26.52 3.96
CA ASP A 14 21.42 -26.12 5.36
C ASP A 14 20.29 -26.51 6.33
N GLN A 15 19.24 -27.19 5.85
CA GLN A 15 18.11 -27.57 6.68
C GLN A 15 18.41 -28.80 7.55
N ALA A 16 17.63 -28.98 8.62
CA ALA A 16 17.79 -30.10 9.55
C ALA A 16 17.31 -31.42 8.93
N TRP A 17 18.18 -32.08 8.16
CA TRP A 17 17.93 -33.34 7.47
C TRP A 17 18.07 -34.59 8.35
N ASN A 18 18.41 -34.43 9.62
CA ASN A 18 18.44 -35.53 10.59
C ASN A 18 17.04 -36.11 10.79
N SER A 19 16.94 -37.44 10.75
CA SER A 19 15.69 -38.16 10.97
C SER A 19 15.74 -38.95 12.28
N ARG A 20 14.58 -39.11 12.92
CA ARG A 20 14.45 -39.98 14.09
C ARG A 20 14.12 -41.39 13.61
N HIS A 21 14.99 -42.36 13.88
CA HIS A 21 14.70 -43.75 13.57
C HIS A 21 13.68 -44.34 14.55
N LEU A 22 12.74 -45.13 14.02
CA LEU A 22 11.81 -45.90 14.84
C LEU A 22 12.60 -47.03 15.54
N LYS A 23 12.74 -46.93 16.86
CA LYS A 23 13.30 -48.03 17.67
C LYS A 23 12.16 -48.98 18.03
N LEU A 24 12.17 -50.17 17.45
CA LEU A 24 11.25 -51.25 17.81
C LEU A 24 11.58 -51.76 19.22
N THR A 25 10.56 -52.15 19.98
CA THR A 25 10.76 -52.82 21.26
C THR A 25 11.34 -54.21 20.98
N LYS A 26 12.53 -54.52 21.51
CA LYS A 26 13.08 -55.89 21.43
C LYS A 26 12.12 -56.81 22.19
N LYS A 27 11.54 -57.81 21.50
CA LYS A 27 10.79 -58.85 22.20
C LYS A 27 11.75 -59.83 22.88
N SER A 28 11.47 -60.13 24.14
CA SER A 28 11.86 -61.37 24.81
C SER A 28 11.54 -62.57 23.90
N LYS A 29 12.50 -63.51 23.81
CA LYS A 29 12.47 -64.76 23.04
C LYS A 29 11.05 -65.24 22.72
N LEU A 30 10.63 -65.13 21.46
CA LEU A 30 9.57 -65.98 20.93
C LEU A 30 10.24 -67.21 20.33
N ASN A 31 9.69 -68.38 20.65
CA ASN A 31 10.17 -69.69 20.22
C ASN A 31 10.47 -69.73 18.71
N ARG A 32 11.59 -70.40 18.40
CA ARG A 32 11.86 -70.99 17.09
C ARG A 32 10.64 -71.83 16.71
N ASP A 33 9.92 -71.37 15.70
CA ASP A 33 9.32 -72.19 14.65
C ASP A 33 8.54 -71.23 13.76
N LEU A 34 9.14 -70.89 12.61
CA LEU A 34 8.52 -70.49 11.35
C LEU A 34 9.70 -70.13 10.43
N ASN A 35 10.02 -71.07 9.54
CA ASN A 35 11.07 -70.95 8.53
C ASN A 35 10.91 -69.66 7.73
N ALA A 36 11.91 -68.78 7.84
CA ALA A 36 12.00 -67.53 7.11
C ALA A 36 12.73 -67.74 5.78
N GLU A 37 12.16 -68.53 4.86
CA GLU A 37 12.71 -68.65 3.50
C GLU A 37 11.69 -68.53 2.35
N ASN A 38 10.38 -68.37 2.58
CA ASN A 38 9.39 -68.31 1.48
C ASN A 38 8.38 -67.15 1.58
N ILE A 39 8.80 -65.89 1.72
CA ILE A 39 7.86 -64.73 1.60
C ILE A 39 8.47 -63.56 0.81
N PHE A 40 9.25 -63.85 -0.22
CA PHE A 40 9.55 -62.88 -1.27
C PHE A 40 9.50 -63.58 -2.62
N THR A 41 8.29 -63.94 -3.05
CA THR A 41 8.01 -64.29 -4.46
C THR A 41 7.04 -63.26 -5.02
N ASP A 42 7.63 -62.31 -5.74
CA ASP A 42 7.12 -61.67 -6.96
C ASP A 42 5.70 -61.06 -6.93
N ASP A 43 5.56 -59.86 -6.35
CA ASP A 43 4.33 -59.04 -6.39
C ASP A 43 4.10 -58.31 -7.73
N ARG A 44 4.70 -58.77 -8.84
CA ARG A 44 4.48 -58.14 -10.17
C ARG A 44 3.16 -58.54 -10.85
N GLY A 45 2.49 -59.61 -10.39
CA GLY A 45 1.29 -60.14 -11.04
C GLY A 45 -0.06 -59.57 -10.58
N PHE A 46 -0.12 -58.72 -9.53
CA PHE A 46 -1.40 -58.36 -8.90
C PHE A 46 -2.04 -57.07 -9.43
N LEU A 47 -1.27 -56.22 -10.12
CA LEU A 47 -1.76 -54.93 -10.63
C LEU A 47 -2.61 -55.04 -11.91
N GLU A 48 -2.60 -56.19 -12.59
CA GLU A 48 -3.39 -56.40 -13.83
C GLU A 48 -4.86 -56.74 -13.59
N ASN A 49 -5.24 -57.21 -12.39
CA ASN A 49 -6.62 -57.63 -12.08
C ASN A 49 -7.48 -56.54 -11.40
N LEU A 50 -7.11 -55.27 -11.48
CA LEU A 50 -7.89 -54.14 -10.93
C LEU A 50 -8.87 -53.51 -11.93
N SER A 51 -9.15 -54.19 -13.04
CA SER A 51 -10.18 -53.78 -13.99
C SER A 51 -11.45 -54.61 -13.84
N GLU A 52 -12.20 -54.42 -12.75
CA GLU A 52 -13.60 -54.83 -12.74
C GLU A 52 -14.46 -53.96 -11.81
N SER A 53 -15.42 -53.29 -12.44
CA SER A 53 -16.28 -52.23 -11.94
C SER A 53 -17.50 -52.78 -11.19
N SER A 54 -17.31 -53.40 -10.01
CA SER A 54 -18.43 -53.72 -9.10
C SER A 54 -18.06 -54.09 -7.66
N ALA A 55 -16.85 -53.85 -7.17
CA ALA A 55 -16.52 -54.10 -5.76
C ALA A 55 -17.01 -52.94 -4.87
N SER A 56 -17.82 -53.24 -3.85
CA SER A 56 -18.25 -52.28 -2.84
C SER A 56 -17.03 -51.76 -2.05
N THR A 57 -17.09 -50.53 -1.52
CA THR A 57 -16.00 -49.94 -0.71
C THR A 57 -15.63 -50.84 0.49
N ASP A 58 -16.62 -51.56 1.03
CA ASP A 58 -16.45 -52.51 2.13
C ASP A 58 -15.69 -53.78 1.72
N ASP A 59 -15.84 -54.27 0.48
CA ASP A 59 -15.08 -55.43 -0.01
C ASP A 59 -13.59 -55.11 -0.20
N ILE A 60 -13.29 -53.89 -0.64
CA ILE A 60 -11.91 -53.40 -0.77
C ILE A 60 -11.29 -53.26 0.63
N LEU A 61 -12.02 -52.67 1.58
CA LEU A 61 -11.59 -52.53 2.98
C LEU A 61 -11.34 -53.89 3.64
N ASN A 62 -12.22 -54.87 3.44
CA ASN A 62 -12.05 -56.22 3.99
C ASN A 62 -10.83 -56.94 3.38
N LYS A 63 -10.61 -56.82 2.07
CA LYS A 63 -9.42 -57.38 1.40
C LYS A 63 -8.13 -56.73 1.91
N LEU A 64 -8.12 -55.41 2.10
CA LEU A 64 -6.98 -54.70 2.69
C LEU A 64 -6.77 -55.11 4.16
N GLN A 65 -7.84 -55.25 4.93
CA GLN A 65 -7.77 -55.67 6.34
C GLN A 65 -7.10 -57.05 6.48
N ILE A 66 -7.43 -58.00 5.61
CA ILE A 66 -6.81 -59.33 5.56
C ILE A 66 -5.32 -59.23 5.20
N ASN A 67 -4.97 -58.43 4.18
CA ASN A 67 -3.59 -58.26 3.73
C ASN A 67 -2.71 -57.56 4.78
N PHE A 68 -3.27 -56.61 5.54
CA PHE A 68 -2.57 -55.88 6.59
C PHE A 68 -2.68 -56.54 7.98
N ASP A 69 -3.44 -57.63 8.14
CA ASP A 69 -3.67 -58.30 9.44
C ASP A 69 -2.34 -58.80 10.07
N ALA A 70 -1.44 -59.33 9.24
CA ALA A 70 -0.10 -59.74 9.66
C ALA A 70 0.75 -58.56 10.19
N LEU A 71 0.52 -57.34 9.69
CA LEU A 71 1.18 -56.12 10.15
C LEU A 71 0.53 -55.58 11.43
N PHE A 72 -0.80 -55.64 11.53
CA PHE A 72 -1.53 -55.26 12.76
C PHE A 72 -1.18 -56.19 13.95
N LYS A 73 -0.97 -57.49 13.72
CA LYS A 73 -0.48 -58.43 14.75
C LYS A 73 0.89 -58.05 15.33
N LYS A 74 1.71 -57.31 14.57
CA LYS A 74 3.05 -56.81 15.00
C LYS A 74 3.00 -55.49 15.77
N LYS A 75 1.81 -54.92 16.07
CA LYS A 75 1.62 -53.66 16.81
C LYS A 75 2.34 -53.60 18.16
N HIS A 76 2.49 -54.75 18.84
CA HIS A 76 3.20 -54.85 20.13
C HIS A 76 4.73 -54.59 20.04
N LEU A 77 5.30 -54.61 18.83
CA LEU A 77 6.72 -54.29 18.58
C LEU A 77 6.96 -52.77 18.47
N LEU A 78 5.89 -51.98 18.43
CA LEU A 78 5.99 -50.53 18.36
C LEU A 78 6.26 -49.93 19.74
N PRO A 79 7.04 -48.85 19.82
CA PRO A 79 7.27 -48.15 21.08
C PRO A 79 5.98 -47.56 21.65
N LEU A 80 5.84 -47.60 22.99
CA LEU A 80 4.67 -47.10 23.71
C LEU A 80 4.36 -45.61 23.38
N LYS A 81 5.43 -44.81 23.20
CA LYS A 81 5.35 -43.45 22.65
C LYS A 81 5.95 -43.48 21.23
N ILE A 82 5.08 -43.43 20.22
CA ILE A 82 5.49 -43.38 18.83
C ILE A 82 6.14 -42.00 18.57
N PRO A 83 7.41 -41.94 18.14
CA PRO A 83 8.03 -40.67 17.75
C PRO A 83 7.23 -40.05 16.60
N HIS A 84 7.11 -38.72 16.60
CA HIS A 84 6.39 -38.01 15.54
C HIS A 84 7.13 -38.15 14.19
N LEU A 85 6.45 -38.77 13.21
CA LEU A 85 6.94 -39.02 11.85
C LEU A 85 8.39 -39.56 11.80
N PRO A 86 8.63 -40.79 12.30
CA PRO A 86 9.96 -41.39 12.27
C PRO A 86 10.39 -41.65 10.82
N GLY A 87 11.68 -41.48 10.55
CA GLY A 87 12.24 -41.58 9.21
C GLY A 87 12.11 -40.32 8.35
N TYR A 88 11.32 -39.33 8.75
CA TYR A 88 11.24 -38.03 8.08
C TYR A 88 12.26 -37.02 8.65
N PRO A 89 12.70 -36.03 7.85
CA PRO A 89 13.61 -34.98 8.31
C PRO A 89 12.98 -34.13 9.42
N ALA A 90 13.79 -33.68 10.38
CA ALA A 90 13.31 -32.85 11.48
C ALA A 90 12.63 -31.55 11.01
N TRP A 91 13.10 -30.95 9.92
CA TRP A 91 12.44 -29.77 9.35
C TRP A 91 11.04 -30.09 8.81
N TYR A 92 10.84 -31.26 8.20
CA TYR A 92 9.57 -31.67 7.60
C TYR A 92 8.57 -32.07 8.69
N SER A 93 9.00 -32.85 9.68
CA SER A 93 8.11 -33.26 10.77
C SER A 93 7.57 -32.06 11.55
N LYS A 94 8.32 -30.95 11.65
CA LYS A 94 7.83 -29.69 12.25
C LYS A 94 6.68 -29.03 11.48
N LEU A 95 6.51 -29.36 10.20
CA LEU A 95 5.44 -28.81 9.35
C LEU A 95 4.16 -29.63 9.41
N CYS A 96 4.17 -30.82 10.02
CA CYS A 96 3.01 -31.70 10.07
C CYS A 96 2.41 -31.71 11.47
N PHE A 97 1.09 -31.81 11.57
CA PHE A 97 0.48 -32.10 12.87
C PHE A 97 0.90 -33.49 13.38
N PRO A 98 0.87 -33.73 14.70
CA PRO A 98 0.95 -35.08 15.23
C PRO A 98 -0.27 -35.91 14.78
N PRO A 99 -0.12 -37.20 14.44
CA PRO A 99 -1.23 -38.07 14.04
C PRO A 99 -2.38 -38.21 15.05
N ARG A 100 -2.20 -37.70 16.28
CA ARG A 100 -3.21 -37.69 17.34
C ARG A 100 -4.02 -36.39 17.40
N HIS A 101 -3.71 -35.42 16.54
CA HIS A 101 -4.42 -34.14 16.49
C HIS A 101 -5.75 -34.30 15.75
N ASN A 102 -6.81 -33.65 16.22
CA ASN A 102 -8.16 -33.79 15.66
C ASN A 102 -8.25 -33.34 14.18
N GLU A 103 -7.40 -32.39 13.78
CA GLU A 103 -7.34 -31.86 12.42
C GLU A 103 -6.21 -32.52 11.58
N TRP A 104 -5.62 -33.63 12.03
CA TRP A 104 -4.50 -34.24 11.31
C TRP A 104 -4.91 -34.82 9.95
N VAL A 105 -4.18 -34.43 8.91
CA VAL A 105 -4.24 -34.97 7.55
C VAL A 105 -2.82 -35.44 7.16
N PRO A 106 -2.69 -36.40 6.24
CA PRO A 106 -1.36 -36.78 5.74
C PRO A 106 -0.68 -35.61 5.00
N GLY A 107 0.36 -35.01 5.61
CA GLY A 107 1.24 -34.05 4.95
C GLY A 107 1.63 -32.82 5.80
N PRO A 108 2.37 -31.85 5.21
CA PRO A 108 2.77 -30.63 5.87
C PRO A 108 1.65 -29.59 5.84
N GLU A 109 0.90 -29.45 6.93
CA GLU A 109 -0.24 -28.52 7.06
C GLU A 109 0.12 -27.20 7.75
N LEU A 110 1.14 -27.20 8.60
CA LEU A 110 1.55 -26.02 9.38
C LEU A 110 2.36 -25.02 8.55
N ILE A 111 2.38 -25.16 7.22
CA ILE A 111 3.14 -24.28 6.33
C ILE A 111 2.42 -22.94 6.13
N SER A 112 3.14 -21.84 6.31
CA SER A 112 2.62 -20.50 6.03
C SER A 112 3.64 -19.62 5.32
N THR A 113 3.18 -18.56 4.64
CA THR A 113 4.07 -17.56 4.02
C THR A 113 4.93 -16.79 5.03
N GLY A 114 4.67 -16.93 6.33
CA GLY A 114 5.46 -16.33 7.41
C GLY A 114 6.68 -17.13 7.82
N MET A 115 6.76 -18.41 7.45
CA MET A 115 7.84 -19.29 7.88
C MET A 115 9.11 -19.06 7.05
N GLN A 116 10.27 -19.18 7.71
CA GLN A 116 11.57 -19.02 7.06
C GLN A 116 11.86 -20.10 6.00
N ILE A 117 11.26 -21.28 6.11
CA ILE A 117 11.46 -22.36 5.13
C ILE A 117 10.66 -22.13 3.84
N THR A 118 9.58 -21.35 3.89
CA THR A 118 8.67 -21.18 2.76
C THR A 118 9.35 -20.54 1.54
N PRO A 119 10.13 -19.45 1.65
CA PRO A 119 10.88 -18.92 0.51
C PRO A 119 11.86 -19.91 -0.11
N LYS A 120 12.44 -20.83 0.68
CA LYS A 120 13.35 -21.89 0.21
C LYS A 120 12.60 -22.97 -0.57
N LEU A 121 11.45 -23.42 -0.05
CA LEU A 121 10.58 -24.40 -0.74
C LEU A 121 10.02 -23.86 -2.07
N LEU A 122 9.74 -22.56 -2.13
CA LEU A 122 9.29 -21.87 -3.34
C LEU A 122 10.44 -21.53 -4.30
N GLN A 123 11.69 -21.84 -3.92
CA GLN A 123 12.90 -21.52 -4.69
C GLN A 123 12.91 -20.05 -5.14
N LEU A 124 12.64 -19.14 -4.20
CA LEU A 124 12.61 -17.71 -4.52
C LEU A 124 14.01 -17.21 -4.87
N THR A 125 14.03 -16.24 -5.78
CA THR A 125 15.22 -15.63 -6.35
C THR A 125 15.08 -14.11 -6.37
N TRP A 126 16.20 -13.41 -6.21
CA TRP A 126 16.32 -11.97 -6.39
C TRP A 126 17.23 -11.68 -7.58
N ASN A 127 16.74 -10.98 -8.60
CA ASN A 127 17.45 -10.75 -9.87
C ASN A 127 18.03 -12.06 -10.43
N SER A 128 17.23 -13.12 -10.41
CA SER A 128 17.61 -14.48 -10.83
C SER A 128 18.71 -15.15 -10.00
N LEU A 129 18.97 -14.70 -8.77
CA LEU A 129 19.89 -15.34 -7.82
C LEU A 129 19.15 -15.96 -6.63
N PRO A 130 19.53 -17.16 -6.16
CA PRO A 130 18.86 -17.84 -5.05
C PRO A 130 18.82 -17.00 -3.76
N LEU A 131 17.67 -16.98 -3.09
CA LEU A 131 17.52 -16.39 -1.76
C LEU A 131 17.96 -17.34 -0.65
N HIS A 132 18.62 -16.78 0.36
CA HIS A 132 19.02 -17.50 1.56
C HIS A 132 18.97 -16.61 2.80
N TYR A 133 18.75 -17.26 3.95
CA TYR A 133 18.60 -16.60 5.25
C TYR A 133 19.79 -16.92 6.14
N ILE A 134 20.49 -15.88 6.62
CA ILE A 134 21.54 -16.01 7.63
C ILE A 134 21.05 -15.45 8.96
N LYS A 135 21.26 -16.22 10.04
CA LYS A 135 20.96 -15.78 11.41
C LYS A 135 21.81 -14.55 11.75
N GLY A 136 21.16 -13.46 12.16
CA GLY A 136 21.82 -12.18 12.49
C GLY A 136 21.86 -11.16 11.34
N ASN A 137 21.90 -11.63 10.09
CA ASN A 137 22.00 -10.77 8.90
C ASN A 137 20.70 -10.71 8.07
N GLY A 138 19.76 -11.63 8.33
CA GLY A 138 18.45 -11.66 7.65
C GLY A 138 18.49 -12.33 6.29
N TRP A 139 17.50 -12.02 5.45
CA TRP A 139 17.42 -12.50 4.07
C TRP A 139 18.34 -11.72 3.13
N GLY A 140 19.01 -12.47 2.26
CA GLY A 140 19.80 -11.95 1.16
C GLY A 140 19.81 -12.92 -0.02
N TYR A 141 20.50 -12.54 -1.09
CA TYR A 141 20.70 -13.41 -2.26
C TYR A 141 22.15 -13.87 -2.33
N ILE A 142 22.32 -15.13 -2.75
CA ILE A 142 23.63 -15.78 -2.83
C ILE A 142 24.37 -15.26 -4.06
N VAL A 143 25.62 -14.86 -3.86
CA VAL A 143 26.54 -14.46 -4.92
C VAL A 143 27.76 -15.38 -4.96
N PRO A 144 28.26 -15.74 -6.15
CA PRO A 144 29.38 -16.67 -6.31
C PRO A 144 30.76 -16.00 -6.14
N TYR A 145 30.83 -14.93 -5.35
CA TYR A 145 32.04 -14.17 -5.03
C TYR A 145 32.00 -13.65 -3.59
N ARG A 146 33.16 -13.18 -3.08
CA ARG A 146 33.29 -12.62 -1.73
C ARG A 146 32.45 -11.36 -1.59
N SER A 147 31.56 -11.36 -0.61
CA SER A 147 30.82 -10.18 -0.16
C SER A 147 31.17 -9.85 1.28
N ASP A 148 30.64 -8.75 1.81
CA ASP A 148 30.76 -8.38 3.23
C ASP A 148 30.29 -9.50 4.18
N ILE A 149 29.41 -10.38 3.69
CA ILE A 149 28.89 -11.54 4.43
C ILE A 149 29.38 -12.81 3.73
N PRO A 150 30.52 -13.40 4.13
CA PRO A 150 31.01 -14.64 3.52
C PRO A 150 30.15 -15.85 3.93
N ILE A 151 30.02 -16.81 3.03
CA ILE A 151 29.51 -18.16 3.32
C ILE A 151 30.70 -19.11 3.34
N GLU A 152 30.83 -19.91 4.40
CA GLU A 152 31.83 -20.98 4.48
C GLU A 152 31.56 -22.04 3.41
N LEU A 153 32.59 -22.35 2.61
CA LEU A 153 32.46 -23.17 1.40
C LEU A 153 32.31 -24.68 1.70
N GLU A 154 32.61 -25.13 2.91
CA GLU A 154 32.70 -26.56 3.27
C GLU A 154 31.34 -27.27 3.23
N ASP A 155 30.23 -26.53 3.33
CA ASP A 155 28.87 -27.08 3.40
C ASP A 155 27.94 -26.69 2.23
N MET A 156 28.37 -25.82 1.31
CA MET A 156 27.49 -25.23 0.28
C MET A 156 27.72 -25.88 -1.11
N PRO A 157 26.67 -26.19 -1.90
CA PRO A 157 26.81 -26.73 -3.26
C PRO A 157 27.27 -25.67 -4.29
N VAL A 158 28.52 -25.22 -4.17
CA VAL A 158 29.13 -24.20 -5.04
C VAL A 158 29.07 -24.60 -6.52
N GLN A 159 29.36 -25.87 -6.84
CA GLN A 159 29.33 -26.36 -8.23
C GLN A 159 27.95 -26.27 -8.87
N GLU A 160 26.88 -26.52 -8.11
CA GLU A 160 25.51 -26.42 -8.61
C GLU A 160 25.07 -24.96 -8.76
N LEU A 161 25.53 -24.06 -7.86
CA LEU A 161 25.33 -22.62 -8.02
C LEU A 161 25.98 -22.09 -9.31
N ILE A 162 27.18 -22.58 -9.67
CA ILE A 162 27.85 -22.18 -10.92
C ILE A 162 27.02 -22.62 -12.14
N LYS A 163 26.60 -23.90 -12.18
CA LYS A 163 25.73 -24.43 -13.25
C LYS A 163 24.41 -23.66 -13.35
N TYR A 164 23.86 -23.26 -12.20
CA TYR A 164 22.66 -22.43 -12.15
C TYR A 164 22.91 -21.05 -12.80
N CYS A 165 23.99 -20.36 -12.42
CA CYS A 165 24.38 -19.08 -13.02
C CYS A 165 24.64 -19.18 -14.53
N GLU A 166 25.22 -20.29 -15.00
CA GLU A 166 25.40 -20.59 -16.44
C GLU A 166 24.05 -20.70 -17.16
N ARG A 167 23.12 -21.46 -16.59
CA ARG A 167 21.79 -21.68 -17.17
C ARG A 167 20.98 -20.40 -17.32
N PHE A 168 21.11 -19.47 -16.38
CA PHE A 168 20.41 -18.19 -16.39
C PHE A 168 21.19 -17.08 -17.13
N GLY A 169 22.29 -17.40 -17.80
CA GLY A 169 23.06 -16.44 -18.59
C GLY A 169 23.68 -15.30 -17.78
N LEU A 170 23.97 -15.53 -16.50
CA LEU A 170 24.52 -14.53 -15.58
C LEU A 170 26.05 -14.38 -15.71
N LEU A 171 26.69 -15.22 -16.54
CA LEU A 171 28.14 -15.24 -16.75
C LEU A 171 28.59 -14.35 -17.91
N CYS A 172 29.73 -13.70 -17.71
CA CYS A 172 30.44 -12.96 -18.75
C CYS A 172 31.05 -13.90 -19.80
N PRO A 173 30.98 -13.56 -21.10
CA PRO A 173 31.69 -14.27 -22.17
C PRO A 173 33.17 -13.88 -22.33
N CYS A 174 33.73 -13.08 -21.41
CA CYS A 174 35.11 -12.59 -21.47
C CYS A 174 36.13 -13.69 -21.18
N ASN A 175 37.25 -13.65 -21.90
CA ASN A 175 38.34 -14.64 -21.83
C ASN A 175 39.65 -14.05 -21.27
N THR A 176 39.61 -12.84 -20.71
CA THR A 176 40.79 -12.07 -20.25
C THR A 176 41.23 -12.49 -18.85
N LYS A 177 42.51 -12.87 -18.71
CA LYS A 177 43.15 -13.33 -17.46
C LYS A 177 43.77 -12.22 -16.59
N GLU A 178 43.60 -10.95 -16.93
CA GLU A 178 44.36 -9.88 -16.27
C GLU A 178 43.54 -9.21 -15.14
N GLY A 179 43.87 -9.59 -13.91
CA GLY A 179 44.51 -8.65 -12.98
C GLY A 179 43.69 -7.58 -12.29
N ASP A 180 42.36 -7.60 -12.31
CA ASP A 180 41.54 -6.67 -11.52
C ASP A 180 40.55 -7.43 -10.63
N GLU A 181 40.52 -7.13 -9.32
CA GLU A 181 39.58 -7.66 -8.30
C GLU A 181 38.11 -7.22 -8.53
N LYS A 182 37.69 -7.05 -9.79
CA LYS A 182 36.32 -6.70 -10.15
C LYS A 182 35.53 -7.98 -10.43
N TYR A 183 34.66 -8.35 -9.49
CA TYR A 183 33.76 -9.52 -9.60
C TYR A 183 32.67 -9.38 -10.69
N THR A 184 32.47 -8.16 -11.22
CA THR A 184 31.48 -7.85 -12.25
C THR A 184 32.13 -7.29 -13.51
N CYS A 185 31.78 -7.84 -14.67
CA CYS A 185 32.14 -7.32 -15.99
C CYS A 185 31.00 -6.44 -16.54
N ARG A 186 31.34 -5.29 -17.13
CA ARG A 186 30.38 -4.40 -17.80
C ARG A 186 30.51 -4.56 -19.31
N LYS A 187 29.38 -4.74 -20.00
CA LYS A 187 29.35 -4.74 -21.47
C LYS A 187 28.29 -3.75 -21.95
N LEU A 188 28.68 -2.79 -22.79
CA LEU A 188 27.76 -1.95 -23.54
C LEU A 188 27.19 -2.77 -24.70
N PHE A 189 25.86 -2.88 -24.80
CA PHE A 189 25.24 -3.41 -26.02
C PHE A 189 25.18 -2.29 -27.06
N GLY A 190 25.78 -2.54 -28.23
CA GLY A 190 25.67 -1.64 -29.38
C GLY A 190 24.26 -1.72 -29.96
N ASN A 191 23.35 -0.90 -29.42
CA ASN A 191 22.28 -0.22 -30.16
C ASN A 191 21.60 0.81 -29.25
N VAL A 192 21.18 1.90 -29.87
CA VAL A 192 20.69 3.16 -29.29
C VAL A 192 19.69 2.87 -28.15
N ASN A 193 20.04 3.28 -26.92
CA ASN A 193 19.36 3.05 -25.62
C ASN A 193 19.69 1.74 -24.88
N SER A 194 20.97 1.36 -24.73
CA SER A 194 21.36 0.15 -23.98
C SER A 194 21.54 0.38 -22.47
N GLU A 195 20.75 -0.34 -21.67
CA GLU A 195 20.97 -0.52 -20.23
C GLU A 195 22.30 -1.26 -19.96
N ILE A 196 23.10 -0.76 -19.02
CA ILE A 196 24.32 -1.44 -18.56
C ILE A 196 23.90 -2.64 -17.70
N ARG A 197 24.07 -3.87 -18.20
CA ARG A 197 23.92 -5.10 -17.39
C ARG A 197 25.27 -5.55 -16.82
N ASN A 198 25.31 -5.79 -15.51
CA ASN A 198 26.47 -6.37 -14.82
C ASN A 198 26.41 -7.89 -14.94
N TYR A 199 27.47 -8.52 -15.47
CA TYR A 199 27.62 -9.97 -15.53
C TYR A 199 28.72 -10.44 -14.57
N PHE A 200 28.65 -11.67 -14.08
CA PHE A 200 29.70 -12.23 -13.23
C PHE A 200 30.89 -12.71 -14.05
N CYS A 201 32.11 -12.35 -13.65
CA CYS A 201 33.33 -12.75 -14.36
C CYS A 201 33.59 -14.26 -14.20
N LYS A 202 33.75 -14.99 -15.32
CA LYS A 202 33.93 -16.45 -15.32
C LYS A 202 35.16 -16.93 -14.53
N ASN A 203 36.19 -16.09 -14.40
CA ASN A 203 37.47 -16.44 -13.76
C ASN A 203 37.46 -16.36 -12.22
N ASN A 204 36.55 -15.56 -11.63
CA ASN A 204 36.51 -15.31 -10.17
C ASN A 204 35.37 -16.06 -9.46
N ILE A 205 34.63 -16.88 -10.19
CA ILE A 205 33.44 -17.60 -9.71
C ILE A 205 33.84 -18.91 -9.04
N GLY A 206 33.35 -19.12 -7.82
CA GLY A 206 33.56 -20.38 -7.09
C GLY A 206 34.80 -20.41 -6.17
N MET A 207 35.61 -19.34 -6.15
CA MET A 207 36.70 -19.19 -5.18
C MET A 207 36.22 -18.75 -3.79
N SER A 208 35.05 -18.11 -3.72
CA SER A 208 34.39 -17.64 -2.50
C SER A 208 32.90 -17.45 -2.79
N CYS A 209 32.05 -17.62 -1.77
CA CYS A 209 30.62 -17.33 -1.86
C CYS A 209 30.23 -16.30 -0.80
N GLY A 210 29.23 -15.49 -1.10
CA GLY A 210 28.78 -14.43 -0.21
C GLY A 210 27.28 -14.20 -0.31
N ILE A 211 26.75 -13.37 0.60
CA ILE A 211 25.36 -12.94 0.59
C ILE A 211 25.27 -11.43 0.58
N ILE A 212 24.48 -10.90 -0.34
CA ILE A 212 24.08 -9.49 -0.32
C ILE A 212 22.70 -9.38 0.30
N LYS A 213 22.56 -8.52 1.33
CA LYS A 213 21.29 -8.31 2.02
C LYS A 213 20.23 -7.76 1.07
N LEU A 214 18.99 -8.21 1.27
CA LEU A 214 17.86 -7.60 0.58
C LEU A 214 17.66 -6.14 1.03
N PRO A 215 17.29 -5.23 0.11
CA PRO A 215 17.10 -3.83 0.43
C PRO A 215 15.87 -3.63 1.33
N HIS A 216 16.08 -3.05 2.51
CA HIS A 216 15.02 -2.73 3.46
C HIS A 216 14.47 -1.31 3.24
N LYS A 217 13.15 -1.12 3.37
CA LYS A 217 12.47 0.17 3.12
C LYS A 217 12.97 1.32 4.01
N ASP A 218 13.33 1.00 5.25
CA ASP A 218 13.75 1.96 6.28
C ASP A 218 15.28 2.16 6.32
N GLY A 219 16.01 1.53 5.39
CA GLY A 219 17.45 1.71 5.21
C GLY A 219 18.24 0.40 5.22
N GLY A 220 19.36 0.37 4.51
CA GLY A 220 20.17 -0.85 4.28
C GLY A 220 20.87 -1.45 5.50
N HIS A 221 20.83 -0.76 6.65
CA HIS A 221 21.35 -1.29 7.92
C HIS A 221 20.38 -2.29 8.57
N LEU A 222 19.10 -2.27 8.19
CA LEU A 222 18.07 -3.14 8.73
C LEU A 222 17.97 -4.44 7.94
N ASN A 223 17.65 -5.52 8.65
CA ASN A 223 17.51 -6.84 8.08
C ASN A 223 16.10 -7.10 7.58
N VAL A 224 15.97 -7.76 6.45
CA VAL A 224 14.68 -8.27 5.96
C VAL A 224 14.37 -9.57 6.68
N GLY A 225 13.23 -9.63 7.38
CA GLY A 225 12.79 -10.81 8.12
C GLY A 225 12.00 -11.82 7.28
N ASN A 226 11.16 -11.35 6.35
CA ASN A 226 10.37 -12.20 5.47
C ASN A 226 10.29 -11.60 4.04
N PRO A 227 10.80 -12.28 3.00
CA PRO A 227 10.78 -11.79 1.63
C PRO A 227 9.37 -11.88 0.99
N LEU A 228 8.43 -12.58 1.61
CA LEU A 228 7.01 -12.61 1.24
C LEU A 228 6.18 -11.58 2.02
N ALA A 229 6.83 -10.69 2.78
CA ALA A 229 6.16 -9.62 3.51
C ALA A 229 5.59 -8.54 2.58
N ARG A 230 4.70 -7.72 3.14
CA ARG A 230 4.00 -6.63 2.45
C ARG A 230 4.91 -5.74 1.60
N ASP A 231 6.08 -5.37 2.12
CA ASP A 231 6.98 -4.41 1.49
C ASP A 231 7.61 -4.94 0.20
N PHE A 232 7.63 -6.27 0.01
CA PHE A 232 8.20 -6.94 -1.16
C PHE A 232 7.15 -7.33 -2.20
N ILE A 233 5.85 -7.16 -1.91
CA ILE A 233 4.75 -7.56 -2.81
C ILE A 233 4.86 -6.89 -4.18
N ASN A 234 5.21 -5.60 -4.22
CA ASN A 234 5.32 -4.87 -5.49
C ASN A 234 6.57 -5.27 -6.29
N LYS A 235 7.58 -5.85 -5.65
CA LYS A 235 8.83 -6.26 -6.30
C LYS A 235 8.70 -7.56 -7.10
N PHE A 236 7.61 -8.30 -6.88
CA PHE A 236 7.23 -9.42 -7.74
C PHE A 236 6.76 -8.96 -9.12
N THR A 237 6.14 -7.78 -9.23
CA THR A 237 5.65 -7.24 -10.52
C THR A 237 6.81 -6.78 -11.41
N GLY A 238 7.90 -6.29 -10.82
CA GLY A 238 9.09 -5.85 -11.54
C GLY A 238 10.03 -6.97 -11.99
N ASN A 239 9.64 -8.25 -11.84
CA ASN A 239 10.50 -9.42 -12.02
C ASN A 239 11.80 -9.42 -11.17
N GLU A 240 11.96 -8.51 -10.21
CA GLU A 240 13.12 -8.47 -9.30
C GLU A 240 13.09 -9.65 -8.34
N LEU A 241 11.93 -9.94 -7.75
CA LEU A 241 11.74 -11.09 -6.85
C LEU A 241 10.84 -12.10 -7.56
N SER A 242 11.34 -13.32 -7.84
CA SER A 242 10.59 -14.33 -8.60
C SER A 242 10.82 -15.74 -8.05
N GLY A 243 9.93 -16.69 -8.38
CA GLY A 243 10.10 -18.10 -8.01
C GLY A 243 10.29 -18.95 -9.25
N SER A 244 11.11 -19.99 -9.17
CA SER A 244 11.41 -20.88 -10.31
C SER A 244 10.24 -21.80 -10.70
N CYS A 245 9.25 -22.00 -9.82
CA CYS A 245 8.18 -22.97 -10.00
C CYS A 245 6.80 -22.32 -10.23
N LYS A 246 5.92 -23.01 -10.97
CA LYS A 246 4.53 -22.57 -11.22
C LYS A 246 3.76 -22.33 -9.91
N TYR A 247 4.04 -23.14 -8.88
CA TYR A 247 3.43 -23.00 -7.56
C TYR A 247 3.88 -21.73 -6.83
N ALA A 248 5.13 -21.30 -7.00
CA ALA A 248 5.61 -20.06 -6.40
C ALA A 248 4.85 -18.86 -6.94
N HIS A 249 4.68 -18.77 -8.27
CA HIS A 249 3.86 -17.73 -8.88
C HIS A 249 2.44 -17.69 -8.30
N ARG A 250 1.80 -18.86 -8.17
CA ARG A 250 0.45 -18.94 -7.59
C ARG A 250 0.40 -18.53 -6.12
N VAL A 251 1.37 -18.93 -5.30
CA VAL A 251 1.44 -18.55 -3.88
C VAL A 251 1.67 -17.04 -3.72
N ILE A 252 2.52 -16.45 -4.57
CA ILE A 252 2.78 -15.01 -4.59
C ILE A 252 1.51 -14.27 -4.98
N GLU A 253 0.80 -14.73 -6.01
CA GLU A 253 -0.47 -14.18 -6.46
C GLU A 253 -1.51 -14.20 -5.32
N ILE A 254 -1.68 -15.35 -4.66
CA ILE A 254 -2.59 -15.49 -3.50
C ILE A 254 -2.17 -14.55 -2.36
N SER A 255 -0.88 -14.45 -2.06
CA SER A 255 -0.38 -13.55 -1.01
C SER A 255 -0.70 -12.08 -1.32
N ARG A 256 -0.56 -11.68 -2.59
CA ARG A 256 -0.95 -10.36 -3.09
C ARG A 256 -2.45 -10.13 -2.92
N MET A 257 -3.27 -11.12 -3.28
CA MET A 257 -4.73 -11.05 -3.14
C MET A 257 -5.18 -10.89 -1.68
N LEU A 258 -4.52 -11.59 -0.75
CA LEU A 258 -4.84 -11.57 0.67
C LEU A 258 -4.22 -10.39 1.44
N SER A 259 -3.33 -9.62 0.81
CA SER A 259 -2.58 -8.55 1.49
C SER A 259 -3.47 -7.49 2.14
N TYR A 260 -4.57 -7.10 1.46
CA TYR A 260 -5.55 -6.17 2.00
C TYR A 260 -6.35 -6.79 3.14
N TRP A 261 -6.89 -8.00 2.92
CA TRP A 261 -7.68 -8.71 3.91
C TRP A 261 -6.92 -8.96 5.22
N ARG A 262 -5.65 -9.41 5.16
CA ARG A 262 -4.84 -9.66 6.36
C ARG A 262 -4.70 -8.44 7.28
N ASN A 263 -4.68 -7.22 6.72
CA ASN A 263 -4.52 -5.99 7.50
C ASN A 263 -5.84 -5.47 8.07
N ASN A 264 -6.96 -5.74 7.39
CA ASN A 264 -8.26 -5.15 7.71
C ASN A 264 -9.23 -6.14 8.35
N ARG A 265 -9.00 -7.46 8.23
CA ARG A 265 -9.89 -8.52 8.72
C ARG A 265 -10.33 -8.27 10.16
N ASP A 266 -9.38 -8.15 11.09
CA ASP A 266 -9.72 -8.01 12.51
C ASP A 266 -10.51 -6.73 12.77
N ARG A 267 -10.18 -5.64 12.05
CA ARG A 267 -10.91 -4.36 12.15
C ARG A 267 -12.33 -4.45 11.62
N ILE A 268 -12.53 -5.23 10.55
CA ILE A 268 -13.84 -5.49 9.94
C ILE A 268 -14.67 -6.41 10.83
N GLN A 269 -14.08 -7.50 11.35
CA GLN A 269 -14.77 -8.47 12.19
C GLN A 269 -15.17 -7.88 13.54
N ASN A 270 -14.40 -6.93 14.07
CA ASN A 270 -14.68 -6.27 15.35
C ASN A 270 -15.58 -5.03 15.22
N GLN A 271 -16.20 -4.80 14.06
CA GLN A 271 -17.15 -3.69 13.90
C GLN A 271 -18.39 -3.88 14.78
N LEU A 272 -18.88 -2.80 15.36
CA LEU A 272 -20.11 -2.80 16.15
C LEU A 272 -21.33 -2.88 15.21
N ALA A 273 -21.80 -4.10 14.97
CA ALA A 273 -23.03 -4.36 14.21
C ALA A 273 -24.22 -4.52 15.17
N CYS A 274 -25.25 -3.71 14.99
CA CYS A 274 -26.49 -3.76 15.74
C CYS A 274 -27.62 -4.25 14.81
N TRP A 275 -28.22 -5.39 15.14
CA TRP A 275 -29.36 -5.93 14.42
C TRP A 275 -30.66 -5.44 15.06
N LEU A 276 -31.62 -5.01 14.23
CA LEU A 276 -32.91 -4.49 14.66
C LEU A 276 -33.94 -5.61 14.67
N ASN A 277 -34.78 -5.67 15.71
CA ASN A 277 -35.89 -6.60 15.74
C ASN A 277 -37.05 -6.07 14.87
N ASN A 278 -37.93 -6.95 14.41
CA ASN A 278 -39.14 -6.56 13.68
C ASN A 278 -40.02 -5.54 14.43
N LYS A 279 -39.95 -5.50 15.77
CA LYS A 279 -40.69 -4.53 16.60
C LYS A 279 -40.13 -3.12 16.48
N ASP A 280 -38.81 -3.00 16.33
CA ASP A 280 -38.07 -1.74 16.26
C ASP A 280 -38.11 -1.12 14.84
N LEU A 281 -38.47 -1.93 13.84
CA LEU A 281 -38.58 -1.51 12.45
C LEU A 281 -39.91 -0.79 12.16
N PRO A 282 -39.88 0.31 11.38
CA PRO A 282 -41.08 0.90 10.78
C PRO A 282 -41.87 -0.12 9.97
N LEU A 283 -43.20 -0.01 9.94
CA LEU A 283 -44.10 -0.93 9.22
C LEU A 283 -43.65 -1.27 7.78
N PRO A 284 -43.19 -0.32 6.94
CA PRO A 284 -42.74 -0.61 5.58
C PRO A 284 -41.50 -1.53 5.50
N LEU A 285 -40.70 -1.58 6.57
CA LEU A 285 -39.43 -2.30 6.64
C LEU A 285 -39.55 -3.66 7.35
N ARG A 286 -40.74 -4.06 7.82
CA ARG A 286 -40.99 -5.34 8.49
C ARG A 286 -41.10 -6.52 7.52
N SER A 287 -40.34 -6.48 6.43
CA SER A 287 -40.40 -7.42 5.32
C SER A 287 -39.43 -8.59 5.51
N GLY A 288 -39.58 -9.39 6.57
CA GLY A 288 -38.89 -10.69 6.76
C GLY A 288 -37.34 -10.75 6.67
N GLN A 289 -36.66 -9.65 6.34
CA GLN A 289 -35.22 -9.54 6.19
C GLN A 289 -34.63 -8.99 7.49
N ASN A 290 -33.51 -9.57 7.93
CA ASN A 290 -32.77 -9.07 9.06
C ASN A 290 -32.10 -7.75 8.66
N ILE A 291 -32.59 -6.64 9.23
CA ILE A 291 -32.00 -5.32 9.03
C ILE A 291 -31.08 -5.03 10.21
N GLY A 292 -29.87 -4.59 9.91
CA GLY A 292 -28.90 -4.14 10.90
C GLY A 292 -28.21 -2.87 10.45
N ALA A 293 -27.58 -2.20 11.40
CA ALA A 293 -26.73 -1.05 11.15
C ALA A 293 -25.34 -1.30 11.75
N ILE A 294 -24.31 -0.88 11.03
CA ILE A 294 -22.96 -0.79 11.58
C ILE A 294 -22.81 0.61 12.15
N LEU A 295 -22.35 0.70 13.40
CA LEU A 295 -22.09 1.97 14.07
C LEU A 295 -20.57 2.16 14.17
N PRO A 296 -19.96 2.92 13.25
CA PRO A 296 -18.53 3.20 13.32
C PRO A 296 -18.21 4.03 14.55
N GLN A 297 -17.16 3.67 15.28
CA GLN A 297 -16.69 4.40 16.46
C GLN A 297 -15.83 5.60 16.04
N VAL A 298 -16.47 6.57 15.39
CA VAL A 298 -15.78 7.76 14.86
C VAL A 298 -15.38 8.70 15.99
N ILE A 299 -14.08 8.97 16.11
CA ILE A 299 -13.57 10.03 16.98
C ILE A 299 -13.62 11.34 16.19
N VAL A 300 -14.58 12.20 16.54
CA VAL A 300 -14.68 13.55 15.98
C VAL A 300 -13.46 14.36 16.40
N CYS A 301 -12.82 15.07 15.46
CA CYS A 301 -11.58 15.82 15.70
C CYS A 301 -10.45 14.98 16.32
N GLY A 302 -10.31 13.71 15.94
CA GLY A 302 -9.30 12.80 16.47
C GLY A 302 -7.86 13.11 16.07
N THR A 303 -7.64 13.94 15.04
CA THR A 303 -6.29 14.40 14.64
C THR A 303 -6.07 15.87 15.01
N LEU A 304 -4.80 16.30 15.04
CA LEU A 304 -4.44 17.73 15.17
C LEU A 304 -5.12 18.61 14.09
N THR A 305 -5.32 18.05 12.90
CA THR A 305 -5.98 18.71 11.77
C THR A 305 -7.51 18.70 11.88
N ARG A 306 -8.05 18.24 13.02
CA ARG A 306 -9.49 18.09 13.32
C ARG A 306 -10.22 17.09 12.43
N ARG A 307 -9.49 16.25 11.70
CA ARG A 307 -10.11 15.16 10.94
C ARG A 307 -10.70 14.14 11.90
N ALA A 308 -11.81 13.56 11.49
CA ALA A 308 -12.35 12.40 12.15
C ALA A 308 -11.37 11.21 12.02
N VAL A 309 -11.39 10.30 12.99
CA VAL A 309 -10.58 9.08 12.96
C VAL A 309 -11.48 7.88 13.21
N GLU A 310 -11.45 6.93 12.27
CA GLU A 310 -11.97 5.59 12.45
C GLU A 310 -11.10 4.61 11.60
N PRO A 311 -10.61 3.51 12.17
CA PRO A 311 -9.55 2.70 11.56
C PRO A 311 -9.99 1.79 10.40
N THR A 312 -11.29 1.69 10.09
CA THR A 312 -11.86 0.72 9.15
C THR A 312 -12.48 1.44 7.96
N TRP A 313 -13.60 2.12 8.17
CA TRP A 313 -14.39 2.85 7.20
C TRP A 313 -13.66 4.06 6.64
N MET A 314 -12.95 4.85 7.46
CA MET A 314 -12.18 5.99 6.92
C MET A 314 -10.90 5.59 6.20
N THR A 315 -10.55 4.30 6.20
CA THR A 315 -9.40 3.75 5.45
C THR A 315 -9.82 2.71 4.41
N ALA A 316 -11.13 2.52 4.23
CA ALA A 316 -11.69 1.55 3.30
C ALA A 316 -11.29 1.94 1.88
N SER A 317 -10.69 1.00 1.15
CA SER A 317 -10.33 1.23 -0.24
C SER A 317 -11.54 1.03 -1.14
N ASN A 318 -11.43 1.48 -2.39
CA ASN A 318 -12.34 1.05 -3.45
C ASN A 318 -12.09 -0.42 -3.79
N ALA A 319 -13.04 -1.03 -4.50
CA ALA A 319 -12.88 -2.38 -5.01
C ALA A 319 -11.68 -2.45 -5.95
N ILE A 320 -10.82 -3.44 -5.73
CA ILE A 320 -9.66 -3.74 -6.56
C ILE A 320 -9.80 -5.21 -6.94
N VAL A 321 -9.88 -5.47 -8.25
CA VAL A 321 -10.15 -6.80 -8.84
C VAL A 321 -9.21 -7.89 -8.31
N GLU A 322 -7.98 -7.54 -7.97
CA GLU A 322 -6.98 -8.48 -7.47
C GLU A 322 -6.97 -8.62 -5.93
N ARG A 323 -7.79 -7.91 -5.16
CA ARG A 323 -7.70 -7.88 -3.69
C ARG A 323 -8.96 -8.36 -3.00
N VAL A 324 -8.81 -9.35 -2.14
CA VAL A 324 -9.88 -9.93 -1.31
C VAL A 324 -10.37 -8.89 -0.29
N GLY A 325 -11.68 -8.72 -0.22
CA GLY A 325 -12.38 -7.85 0.73
C GLY A 325 -12.25 -6.36 0.44
N SER A 326 -11.67 -5.97 -0.69
CA SER A 326 -11.56 -4.55 -1.10
C SER A 326 -12.90 -3.94 -1.49
N GLU A 327 -13.91 -4.77 -1.77
CA GLU A 327 -15.30 -4.42 -2.05
C GLU A 327 -16.15 -4.10 -0.82
N LEU A 328 -15.57 -4.12 0.38
CA LEU A 328 -16.27 -3.98 1.67
C LEU A 328 -17.35 -2.89 1.66
N ARG A 329 -17.05 -1.73 1.06
CA ARG A 329 -17.98 -0.60 1.01
C ARG A 329 -19.29 -0.99 0.32
N GLY A 330 -19.23 -1.65 -0.84
CA GLY A 330 -20.42 -2.01 -1.61
C GLY A 330 -21.27 -3.13 -1.01
N ILE A 331 -20.82 -3.78 0.05
CA ILE A 331 -21.63 -4.73 0.82
C ILE A 331 -22.60 -4.00 1.76
N VAL A 332 -22.32 -2.74 2.10
CA VAL A 332 -23.23 -1.90 2.90
C VAL A 332 -24.36 -1.39 2.00
N GLN A 333 -25.58 -1.81 2.30
CA GLN A 333 -26.78 -1.50 1.53
C GLN A 333 -27.70 -0.57 2.31
N ALA A 334 -28.41 0.30 1.61
CA ALA A 334 -29.51 1.07 2.14
C ALA A 334 -30.72 0.14 2.41
N PRO A 335 -31.49 0.37 3.48
CA PRO A 335 -32.75 -0.33 3.68
C PRO A 335 -33.75 0.01 2.56
N ALA A 336 -34.73 -0.87 2.33
CA ALA A 336 -35.76 -0.69 1.31
C ALA A 336 -36.47 0.68 1.45
N GLY A 337 -36.68 1.38 0.34
CA GLY A 337 -37.26 2.73 0.34
C GLY A 337 -36.28 3.85 0.68
N PHE A 338 -35.01 3.53 0.93
CA PHE A 338 -33.94 4.52 1.08
C PHE A 338 -32.88 4.38 -0.01
N SER A 339 -32.17 5.47 -0.26
CA SER A 339 -31.02 5.56 -1.16
C SER A 339 -29.88 6.29 -0.47
N LEU A 340 -28.66 5.90 -0.78
CA LEU A 340 -27.44 6.60 -0.43
C LEU A 340 -27.16 7.66 -1.50
N VAL A 341 -27.00 8.90 -1.07
CA VAL A 341 -26.70 10.03 -1.94
C VAL A 341 -25.40 10.69 -1.46
N GLY A 342 -24.48 10.96 -2.37
CA GLY A 342 -23.28 11.69 -2.00
C GLY A 342 -22.36 12.00 -3.16
N ALA A 343 -21.30 12.73 -2.87
CA ALA A 343 -20.32 13.13 -3.89
C ALA A 343 -18.91 13.16 -3.31
N ASP A 344 -17.94 13.13 -4.21
CA ASP A 344 -16.51 13.34 -3.94
C ASP A 344 -16.13 14.77 -4.33
N VAL A 345 -15.47 15.51 -3.45
CA VAL A 345 -15.02 16.87 -3.76
C VAL A 345 -13.71 16.82 -4.52
N ASP A 346 -13.78 16.99 -5.84
CA ASP A 346 -12.61 16.96 -6.72
C ASP A 346 -11.50 17.91 -6.25
N SER A 347 -10.33 17.33 -5.99
CA SER A 347 -9.08 18.03 -5.66
C SER A 347 -9.26 19.12 -4.58
N GLN A 348 -10.09 18.86 -3.56
CA GLN A 348 -10.47 19.83 -2.53
C GLN A 348 -9.27 20.60 -1.94
N GLU A 349 -8.27 19.87 -1.45
CA GLU A 349 -7.10 20.46 -0.79
C GLU A 349 -6.22 21.25 -1.77
N LEU A 350 -6.16 20.78 -3.03
CA LEU A 350 -5.44 21.46 -4.10
C LEU A 350 -6.08 22.79 -4.45
N TRP A 351 -7.41 22.81 -4.57
CA TRP A 351 -8.19 24.02 -4.83
C TRP A 351 -8.07 25.01 -3.67
N ILE A 352 -8.13 24.55 -2.41
CA ILE A 352 -7.91 25.43 -1.25
C ILE A 352 -6.51 26.04 -1.30
N ALA A 353 -5.48 25.23 -1.57
CA ALA A 353 -4.11 25.73 -1.67
C ALA A 353 -3.97 26.77 -2.80
N SER A 354 -4.60 26.54 -3.96
CA SER A 354 -4.50 27.46 -5.10
C SER A 354 -5.24 28.77 -4.85
N LEU A 355 -6.42 28.67 -4.24
CA LEU A 355 -7.23 29.80 -3.80
C LEU A 355 -6.47 30.72 -2.84
N LEU A 356 -5.75 30.13 -1.88
CA LEU A 356 -4.92 30.87 -0.92
C LEU A 356 -3.78 31.62 -1.63
N GLY A 357 -3.10 30.98 -2.59
CA GLY A 357 -2.05 31.63 -3.38
C GLY A 357 -2.59 32.80 -4.23
N ASP A 358 -3.67 32.58 -4.95
CA ASP A 358 -4.30 33.58 -5.84
C ASP A 358 -4.83 34.78 -5.05
N SER A 359 -5.49 34.54 -3.91
CA SER A 359 -5.99 35.58 -3.01
C SER A 359 -4.88 36.49 -2.51
N HIS A 360 -3.76 35.92 -2.07
CA HIS A 360 -2.64 36.68 -1.53
C HIS A 360 -1.85 37.42 -2.61
N GLN A 361 -1.73 36.85 -3.82
CA GLN A 361 -0.93 37.44 -4.88
C GLN A 361 -1.62 38.60 -5.61
N ALA A 362 -2.89 38.43 -6.00
CA ALA A 362 -3.61 39.42 -6.81
C ALA A 362 -5.08 39.60 -6.45
N GLY A 363 -5.65 38.74 -5.58
CA GLY A 363 -7.06 38.81 -5.22
C GLY A 363 -8.01 38.42 -6.35
N ILE A 364 -7.55 37.65 -7.33
CA ILE A 364 -8.34 37.16 -8.47
C ILE A 364 -7.96 35.70 -8.74
N HIS A 365 -8.94 34.88 -9.10
CA HIS A 365 -8.74 33.48 -9.47
C HIS A 365 -7.78 33.31 -10.66
N GLY A 366 -6.89 32.32 -10.58
CA GLY A 366 -5.96 31.96 -11.65
C GLY A 366 -4.82 32.96 -11.85
N ALA A 367 -4.60 33.90 -10.92
CA ALA A 367 -3.54 34.88 -11.02
C ALA A 367 -2.13 34.28 -10.84
N SER A 368 -2.02 33.17 -10.09
CA SER A 368 -0.78 32.41 -9.98
C SER A 368 -0.72 31.29 -11.03
N PRO A 369 0.48 30.86 -11.46
CA PRO A 369 0.62 29.70 -12.35
C PRO A 369 -0.07 28.45 -11.78
N PHE A 370 0.04 28.24 -10.47
CA PHE A 370 -0.62 27.15 -9.75
C PHE A 370 -2.15 27.25 -9.79
N GLY A 371 -2.71 28.45 -9.59
CA GLY A 371 -4.13 28.76 -9.76
C GLY A 371 -4.62 28.43 -11.16
N TRP A 372 -3.91 28.91 -12.18
CA TRP A 372 -4.24 28.67 -13.58
C TRP A 372 -4.25 27.18 -13.93
N MET A 373 -3.20 26.45 -13.54
CA MET A 373 -3.09 25.00 -13.77
C MET A 373 -4.18 24.20 -13.04
N THR A 374 -4.67 24.70 -11.89
CA THR A 374 -5.71 24.03 -11.12
C THR A 374 -7.10 24.27 -11.73
N LEU A 375 -7.36 25.46 -12.27
CA LEU A 375 -8.67 25.84 -12.82
C LEU A 375 -8.87 25.42 -14.28
N ASN A 376 -7.82 25.48 -15.11
CA ASN A 376 -7.89 25.25 -16.54
C ASN A 376 -7.03 24.06 -17.02
N GLY A 377 -6.25 23.44 -16.14
CA GLY A 377 -5.41 22.29 -16.50
C GLY A 377 -6.25 21.05 -16.78
N GLN A 378 -6.00 20.40 -17.92
CA GLN A 378 -6.65 19.15 -18.31
C GLN A 378 -5.66 17.99 -18.26
N LYS A 379 -6.17 16.82 -17.85
CA LYS A 379 -5.39 15.58 -17.84
C LYS A 379 -5.10 15.07 -19.25
N SER A 380 -6.04 15.23 -20.19
CA SER A 380 -5.88 14.82 -21.58
C SER A 380 -4.75 15.56 -22.28
N ASP A 381 -4.62 16.84 -21.98
CA ASP A 381 -3.70 17.76 -22.67
C ASP A 381 -2.33 17.83 -21.98
N GLU A 382 -2.15 17.03 -20.92
CA GLU A 382 -0.97 17.05 -20.03
C GLU A 382 -0.66 18.44 -19.43
N THR A 383 -1.65 19.33 -19.38
CA THR A 383 -1.52 20.70 -18.85
C THR A 383 -1.81 20.78 -17.35
N ASP A 384 -2.41 19.74 -16.76
CA ASP A 384 -2.62 19.67 -15.33
C ASP A 384 -1.31 19.57 -14.55
N MET A 385 -1.31 20.10 -13.32
CA MET A 385 -0.13 20.18 -12.47
C MET A 385 0.60 18.85 -12.24
N HIS A 386 -0.12 17.73 -12.17
CA HIS A 386 0.52 16.43 -12.01
C HIS A 386 1.24 16.01 -13.29
N SER A 387 0.65 16.27 -14.45
CA SER A 387 1.27 15.97 -15.75
C SER A 387 2.47 16.87 -16.03
N VAL A 388 2.39 18.16 -15.73
CA VAL A 388 3.54 19.08 -15.87
C VAL A 388 4.69 18.66 -14.96
N THR A 389 4.41 18.30 -13.71
CA THR A 389 5.44 17.79 -12.79
C THR A 389 6.03 16.46 -13.29
N ALA A 390 5.17 15.55 -13.77
CA ALA A 390 5.57 14.26 -14.31
C ALA A 390 6.52 14.41 -15.51
N LYS A 391 6.18 15.30 -16.45
CA LYS A 391 6.97 15.59 -17.65
C LYS A 391 8.34 16.17 -17.33
N VAL A 392 8.43 17.07 -16.35
CA VAL A 392 9.72 17.71 -16.00
C VAL A 392 10.69 16.76 -15.29
N ILE A 393 10.16 15.83 -14.49
CA ILE A 393 10.98 14.88 -13.72
C ILE A 393 11.22 13.57 -14.50
N GLY A 394 10.35 13.26 -15.46
CA GLY A 394 10.37 12.00 -16.21
C GLY A 394 9.82 10.83 -15.38
N ILE A 395 8.67 11.03 -14.73
CA ILE A 395 7.97 9.99 -13.95
C ILE A 395 6.52 9.86 -14.40
N SER A 396 5.82 8.81 -13.96
CA SER A 396 4.38 8.67 -14.24
C SER A 396 3.56 9.75 -13.53
N ARG A 397 2.42 10.13 -14.10
CA ARG A 397 1.48 11.09 -13.49
C ARG A 397 1.02 10.65 -12.10
N ASN A 398 0.83 9.35 -11.88
CA ASN A 398 0.42 8.81 -10.57
C ASN A 398 1.52 9.01 -9.51
N HIS A 399 2.79 8.79 -9.87
CA HIS A 399 3.93 9.07 -9.00
C HIS A 399 4.06 10.57 -8.71
N ALA A 400 3.86 11.42 -9.73
CA ALA A 400 3.86 12.87 -9.58
C ALA A 400 2.72 13.36 -8.67
N LYS A 401 1.53 12.74 -8.74
CA LYS A 401 0.42 13.03 -7.83
C LYS A 401 0.84 12.85 -6.38
N VAL A 402 1.42 11.70 -6.02
CA VAL A 402 1.89 11.43 -4.66
C VAL A 402 2.92 12.46 -4.20
N LEU A 403 3.86 12.84 -5.07
CA LEU A 403 4.88 13.85 -4.78
C LEU A 403 4.28 15.25 -4.55
N ASN A 404 3.38 15.70 -5.41
CA ASN A 404 2.77 17.03 -5.31
C ASN A 404 1.97 17.17 -4.01
N TYR A 405 1.15 16.17 -3.67
CA TYR A 405 0.40 16.18 -2.41
C TYR A 405 1.35 16.20 -1.21
N ALA A 406 2.38 15.35 -1.19
CA ALA A 406 3.37 15.38 -0.11
C ALA A 406 4.06 16.75 0.03
N ARG A 407 4.38 17.40 -1.10
CA ARG A 407 5.01 18.73 -1.11
C ARG A 407 4.08 19.82 -0.57
N ILE A 408 2.81 19.83 -0.96
CA ILE A 408 1.81 20.80 -0.46
C ILE A 408 1.66 20.67 1.06
N TYR A 409 1.79 19.46 1.60
CA TYR A 409 1.83 19.19 3.05
C TYR A 409 3.17 19.50 3.72
N GLY A 410 4.07 20.22 3.05
CA GLY A 410 5.34 20.66 3.64
C GLY A 410 6.43 19.58 3.68
N ALA A 411 6.30 18.48 2.93
CA ALA A 411 7.43 17.56 2.77
C ALA A 411 8.63 18.28 2.12
N GLY A 412 9.83 17.96 2.58
CA GLY A 412 11.07 18.55 2.08
C GLY A 412 11.75 17.73 0.96
N GLN A 413 12.80 18.29 0.37
CA GLN A 413 13.55 17.68 -0.73
C GLN A 413 14.04 16.25 -0.43
N LYS A 414 14.58 15.99 0.77
CA LYS A 414 15.05 14.65 1.17
C LYS A 414 13.95 13.59 1.12
N PHE A 415 12.70 13.97 1.40
CA PHE A 415 11.56 13.07 1.29
C PHE A 415 11.30 12.69 -0.17
N ALA A 416 11.32 13.69 -1.08
CA ALA A 416 11.15 13.45 -2.50
C ALA A 416 12.27 12.58 -3.08
N GLU A 417 13.53 12.77 -2.68
CA GLU A 417 14.66 11.93 -3.10
C GLU A 417 14.48 10.46 -2.69
N ARG A 418 13.99 10.22 -1.47
CA ARG A 418 13.68 8.87 -1.01
C ARG A 418 12.54 8.27 -1.84
N LEU A 419 11.48 9.03 -2.11
CA LEU A 419 10.32 8.54 -2.84
C LEU A 419 10.64 8.28 -4.32
N LEU A 420 11.44 9.13 -4.96
CA LEU A 420 11.92 8.92 -6.34
C LEU A 420 12.72 7.62 -6.48
N ARG A 421 13.59 7.32 -5.52
CA ARG A 421 14.34 6.05 -5.47
C ARG A 421 13.45 4.83 -5.17
N GLN A 422 12.34 5.02 -4.45
CA GLN A 422 11.35 3.95 -4.25
C GLN A 422 10.58 3.65 -5.54
N PHE A 423 10.26 4.68 -6.33
CA PHE A 423 9.60 4.51 -7.62
C PHE A 423 10.51 3.94 -8.69
N ASN A 424 11.80 4.27 -8.65
CA ASN A 424 12.80 3.71 -9.55
C ASN A 424 14.06 3.29 -8.76
N PRO A 425 14.18 2.00 -8.38
CA PRO A 425 15.33 1.49 -7.65
C PRO A 425 16.67 1.59 -8.40
N SER A 426 16.65 1.72 -9.73
CA SER A 426 17.88 1.88 -10.53
C SER A 426 18.44 3.32 -10.49
N MET A 427 17.66 4.29 -10.00
CA MET A 427 18.06 5.70 -9.92
C MET A 427 19.16 5.92 -8.87
N GLY A 428 20.28 6.50 -9.30
CA GLY A 428 21.38 6.85 -8.40
C GLY A 428 21.00 7.97 -7.41
N ALA A 429 21.66 8.03 -6.25
CA ALA A 429 21.40 9.06 -5.23
C ALA A 429 21.60 10.49 -5.76
N ASN A 430 22.64 10.71 -6.58
CA ASN A 430 22.92 12.01 -7.19
C ASN A 430 21.84 12.40 -8.21
N GLU A 431 21.37 11.45 -9.02
CA GLU A 431 20.29 11.69 -9.97
C GLU A 431 18.98 12.04 -9.25
N ALA A 432 18.66 11.31 -8.18
CA ALA A 432 17.49 11.58 -7.35
C ALA A 432 17.56 12.98 -6.72
N ASN A 433 18.73 13.39 -6.23
CA ASN A 433 18.96 14.73 -5.69
C ASN A 433 18.79 15.82 -6.75
N LEU A 434 19.36 15.65 -7.95
CA LEU A 434 19.21 16.60 -9.06
C LEU A 434 17.75 16.76 -9.48
N LYS A 435 17.03 15.63 -9.65
CA LYS A 435 15.61 15.62 -10.01
C LYS A 435 14.74 16.27 -8.94
N ALA A 436 14.98 15.95 -7.66
CA ALA A 436 14.27 16.57 -6.55
C ALA A 436 14.56 18.08 -6.47
N SER A 437 15.83 18.49 -6.53
CA SER A 437 16.24 19.90 -6.51
C SER A 437 15.59 20.69 -7.63
N LYS A 438 15.64 20.18 -8.87
CA LYS A 438 14.98 20.79 -10.04
C LYS A 438 13.47 20.94 -9.83
N MET A 439 12.80 19.92 -9.30
CA MET A 439 11.37 19.97 -8.99
C MET A 439 11.06 21.05 -7.96
N TYR A 440 11.78 21.11 -6.84
CA TYR A 440 11.53 22.11 -5.79
C TYR A 440 11.82 23.53 -6.27
N SER A 441 12.90 23.73 -7.03
CA SER A 441 13.25 25.03 -7.61
C SER A 441 12.14 25.54 -8.53
N MET A 442 11.65 24.71 -9.45
CA MET A 442 10.57 25.11 -10.38
C MET A 442 9.23 25.36 -9.68
N THR A 443 8.94 24.61 -8.61
CA THR A 443 7.62 24.67 -7.96
C THR A 443 7.59 25.62 -6.78
N LYS A 444 8.39 25.36 -5.74
CA LYS A 444 8.45 26.21 -4.56
C LYS A 444 9.23 27.50 -4.83
N GLY A 445 10.20 27.48 -5.74
CA GLY A 445 11.01 28.64 -6.08
C GLY A 445 12.28 28.77 -5.24
N SER A 446 12.84 29.98 -5.22
CA SER A 446 14.00 30.34 -4.40
C SER A 446 13.61 31.28 -3.26
N LYS A 447 14.35 31.24 -2.15
CA LYS A 447 14.16 32.19 -1.04
C LYS A 447 14.93 33.48 -1.29
N ILE A 448 14.23 34.59 -1.16
CA ILE A 448 14.80 35.93 -1.08
C ILE A 448 14.60 36.53 0.31
N TYR A 449 15.51 37.43 0.67
CA TYR A 449 15.53 38.13 1.93
C TYR A 449 15.55 39.62 1.65
N LYS A 450 14.49 40.32 2.07
CA LYS A 450 14.38 41.77 1.93
C LYS A 450 14.96 42.46 3.16
N LEU A 451 15.91 43.36 2.96
CA LEU A 451 16.50 44.16 4.03
C LEU A 451 15.44 45.11 4.61
N LYS A 452 15.41 45.27 5.95
CA LYS A 452 14.46 46.20 6.59
C LYS A 452 14.75 47.64 6.17
N ASP A 453 13.70 48.44 5.97
CA ASP A 453 13.82 49.80 5.41
C ASP A 453 14.70 50.73 6.28
N ASN A 454 14.69 50.52 7.60
CA ASN A 454 15.46 51.33 8.57
C ASN A 454 16.91 50.86 8.77
N VAL A 455 17.34 49.81 8.05
CA VAL A 455 18.63 49.16 8.27
C VAL A 455 19.52 49.37 7.04
N LEU A 456 20.76 49.83 7.27
CA LEU A 456 21.78 50.10 6.23
C LEU A 456 21.22 50.92 5.05
N PRO A 457 20.85 52.21 5.27
CA PRO A 457 20.28 53.08 4.23
C PRO A 457 21.17 53.25 2.99
N GLU A 458 22.49 53.10 3.16
CA GLU A 458 23.49 53.15 2.09
C GLU A 458 23.39 52.05 1.03
N PHE A 459 22.77 50.91 1.34
CA PHE A 459 22.58 49.82 0.37
C PHE A 459 21.44 50.15 -0.61
N LYS A 460 21.77 50.29 -1.91
CA LYS A 460 20.78 50.46 -2.98
C LYS A 460 20.01 49.16 -3.28
N GLU A 461 20.73 48.03 -3.24
CA GLU A 461 20.11 46.71 -3.37
C GLU A 461 19.50 46.28 -2.03
N ARG A 462 18.21 45.93 -2.05
CA ARG A 462 17.44 45.57 -0.85
C ARG A 462 17.01 44.12 -0.82
N ILE A 463 17.18 43.39 -1.91
CA ILE A 463 16.73 42.00 -2.07
C ILE A 463 17.97 41.14 -2.25
N PHE A 464 18.11 40.13 -1.39
CA PHE A 464 19.28 39.26 -1.39
C PHE A 464 18.85 37.81 -1.43
N HIS A 465 19.60 36.99 -2.18
CA HIS A 465 19.49 35.54 -2.06
C HIS A 465 20.14 35.05 -0.77
N LYS A 466 19.85 33.81 -0.38
CA LYS A 466 20.30 33.23 0.90
C LYS A 466 21.80 33.42 1.16
N ALA A 467 22.67 33.12 0.19
CA ALA A 467 24.12 33.23 0.38
C ALA A 467 24.54 34.68 0.66
N SER A 468 24.15 35.61 -0.21
CA SER A 468 24.45 37.05 -0.08
C SER A 468 23.86 37.65 1.20
N ALA A 469 22.68 37.22 1.64
CA ALA A 469 22.10 37.66 2.90
C ALA A 469 22.96 37.23 4.11
N HIS A 470 23.51 36.01 4.09
CA HIS A 470 24.41 35.54 5.16
C HIS A 470 25.77 36.28 5.12
N GLU A 471 26.28 36.62 3.94
CA GLU A 471 27.48 37.44 3.79
C GLU A 471 27.28 38.82 4.43
N VAL A 472 26.15 39.48 4.16
CA VAL A 472 25.79 40.76 4.78
C VAL A 472 25.67 40.62 6.30
N CYS A 473 25.02 39.57 6.80
CA CYS A 473 24.94 39.30 8.25
C CYS A 473 26.32 39.13 8.89
N THR A 474 27.22 38.42 8.22
CA THR A 474 28.59 38.18 8.68
C THR A 474 29.40 39.46 8.70
N LEU A 475 29.27 40.29 7.66
CA LEU A 475 29.97 41.56 7.52
C LEU A 475 29.57 42.55 8.64
N TYR A 476 28.29 42.61 8.98
CA TYR A 476 27.75 43.50 10.01
C TYR A 476 27.61 42.86 11.40
N LYS A 477 28.05 41.60 11.57
CA LYS A 477 27.98 40.82 12.82
C LYS A 477 26.59 40.86 13.49
N LYS A 478 25.53 40.76 12.70
CA LYS A 478 24.14 40.75 13.17
C LYS A 478 23.42 39.49 12.70
N ASN A 479 22.37 39.11 13.43
CA ASN A 479 21.57 37.97 13.05
C ASN A 479 20.66 38.31 11.87
N LEU A 480 20.23 37.27 11.16
CA LEU A 480 19.41 37.41 9.95
C LEU A 480 18.07 38.10 10.25
N PHE A 481 17.47 37.82 11.41
CA PHE A 481 16.24 38.46 11.88
C PHE A 481 16.39 39.93 12.26
N ASP A 482 17.61 40.40 12.56
CA ASP A 482 17.85 41.80 12.92
C ASP A 482 17.84 42.67 11.66
N LEU A 483 18.53 42.20 10.61
CA LEU A 483 18.75 42.92 9.37
C LEU A 483 17.61 42.75 8.35
N PHE A 484 17.08 41.54 8.21
CA PHE A 484 16.15 41.19 7.14
C PHE A 484 14.72 40.97 7.67
N GLN A 485 13.75 41.19 6.78
CA GLN A 485 12.38 40.72 6.94
C GLN A 485 12.31 39.19 6.79
N PRO A 486 11.19 38.55 7.18
CA PRO A 486 10.99 37.12 6.94
C PRO A 486 11.23 36.75 5.47
N SER A 487 11.80 35.56 5.24
CA SER A 487 12.13 35.10 3.89
C SER A 487 10.88 34.89 3.04
N ILE A 488 10.93 35.24 1.76
CA ILE A 488 9.83 35.07 0.81
C ILE A 488 10.29 34.14 -0.33
N TRP A 489 9.40 33.27 -0.79
CA TRP A 489 9.60 32.43 -1.97
C TRP A 489 9.25 33.20 -3.25
N VAL A 490 10.09 33.10 -4.28
CA VAL A 490 9.89 33.71 -5.60
C VAL A 490 10.29 32.74 -6.73
N ASP A 491 9.85 33.02 -7.96
CA ASP A 491 10.17 32.31 -9.20
C ASP A 491 9.72 30.84 -9.28
N GLY A 492 8.92 30.38 -8.32
CA GLY A 492 8.26 29.07 -8.36
C GLY A 492 6.79 29.19 -8.74
N THR A 493 6.24 28.15 -9.37
CA THR A 493 4.81 28.09 -9.72
C THR A 493 3.89 28.19 -8.52
N GLU A 494 4.34 27.73 -7.34
CA GLU A 494 3.59 27.63 -6.07
C GLU A 494 4.07 28.62 -5.02
N SER A 495 5.03 29.51 -5.35
CA SER A 495 5.65 30.40 -4.37
C SER A 495 4.64 31.26 -3.60
N ALA A 496 3.63 31.81 -4.30
CA ALA A 496 2.56 32.60 -3.69
C ALA A 496 1.77 31.83 -2.61
N MET A 497 1.42 30.57 -2.89
CA MET A 497 0.73 29.69 -1.94
C MET A 497 1.62 29.41 -0.71
N PHE A 498 2.90 29.07 -0.91
CA PHE A 498 3.80 28.83 0.21
C PHE A 498 4.04 30.07 1.07
N ASN A 499 4.14 31.25 0.46
CA ASN A 499 4.29 32.51 1.19
C ASN A 499 3.10 32.74 2.13
N TYR A 500 1.88 32.59 1.62
CA TYR A 500 0.69 32.83 2.43
C TYR A 500 0.48 31.75 3.50
N LEU A 501 0.77 30.48 3.20
CA LEU A 501 0.74 29.41 4.20
C LEU A 501 1.78 29.62 5.31
N GLU A 502 3.01 30.01 4.96
CA GLU A 502 4.06 30.30 5.93
C GLU A 502 3.69 31.54 6.77
N GLU A 503 3.06 32.56 6.20
CA GLU A 503 2.55 33.73 6.93
C GLU A 503 1.48 33.33 7.96
N ILE A 504 0.46 32.56 7.57
CA ILE A 504 -0.58 32.09 8.50
C ILE A 504 0.04 31.22 9.60
N ALA A 505 0.97 30.33 9.24
CA ALA A 505 1.63 29.42 10.16
C ALA A 505 2.57 30.12 11.16
N GLN A 506 3.02 31.34 10.88
CA GLN A 506 3.92 32.12 11.74
C GLN A 506 3.17 33.16 12.60
N LYS A 507 1.85 33.32 12.43
CA LYS A 507 1.04 34.19 13.30
C LYS A 507 1.11 33.70 14.76
N PRO A 508 1.12 34.60 15.77
CA PRO A 508 1.19 34.20 17.18
C PRO A 508 0.05 33.24 17.59
N SER A 509 -1.13 33.38 16.98
CA SER A 509 -2.23 32.42 17.11
C SER A 509 -2.65 32.00 15.70
N PRO A 510 -2.10 30.89 15.15
CA PRO A 510 -2.45 30.41 13.82
C PRO A 510 -3.92 29.99 13.76
N GLU A 511 -4.63 30.52 12.77
CA GLU A 511 -6.06 30.29 12.55
C GLU A 511 -6.30 29.78 11.12
N THR A 512 -7.34 28.97 10.94
CA THR A 512 -7.75 28.56 9.59
C THR A 512 -8.34 29.73 8.81
N PRO A 513 -8.14 29.79 7.48
CA PRO A 513 -8.52 30.95 6.67
C PRO A 513 -10.04 31.17 6.58
N PHE A 514 -10.85 30.12 6.73
CA PHE A 514 -12.29 30.19 6.49
C PHE A 514 -13.09 30.43 7.78
N LEU A 515 -13.02 29.48 8.73
CA LEU A 515 -13.80 29.53 9.98
C LEU A 515 -13.00 30.05 11.19
N ARG A 516 -11.73 30.42 11.03
CA ARG A 516 -10.86 30.89 12.11
C ARG A 516 -10.73 29.89 13.27
N SER A 517 -10.71 28.60 12.94
CA SER A 517 -10.40 27.56 13.92
C SER A 517 -8.95 27.69 14.35
N LYS A 518 -8.66 27.58 15.65
CA LYS A 518 -7.30 27.76 16.19
C LYS A 518 -6.49 26.46 16.24
N LEU A 519 -5.19 26.58 16.01
CA LEU A 519 -4.24 25.50 16.27
C LEU A 519 -4.10 25.25 17.79
N SER A 520 -3.70 24.04 18.18
CA SER A 520 -3.38 23.75 19.58
C SER A 520 -2.26 24.68 20.08
N ARG A 521 -2.42 25.21 21.30
CA ARG A 521 -1.46 26.11 21.94
C ARG A 521 -0.04 25.55 21.93
N ALA A 522 0.13 24.25 22.11
CA ALA A 522 1.45 23.60 22.13
C ALA A 522 2.25 23.72 20.82
N LEU A 523 1.61 24.13 19.72
CA LEU A 523 2.25 24.32 18.41
C LEU A 523 2.23 25.78 17.96
N GLU A 524 1.81 26.72 18.81
CA GLU A 524 1.89 28.16 18.51
C GLU A 524 3.36 28.59 18.36
N PRO A 525 3.69 29.50 17.43
CA PRO A 525 5.06 30.01 17.27
C PRO A 525 5.59 30.68 18.54
N GLY A 526 6.88 30.51 18.84
CA GLY A 526 7.56 31.16 19.97
C GLY A 526 7.54 30.39 21.29
N ILE A 527 6.84 29.26 21.38
CA ILE A 527 6.93 28.34 22.54
C ILE A 527 8.21 27.48 22.47
N ASP A 528 8.62 27.12 21.25
CA ASP A 528 9.88 26.44 20.98
C ASP A 528 10.89 27.43 20.35
N ASN A 529 12.14 27.40 20.81
CA ASN A 529 13.22 28.28 20.32
C ASN A 529 13.63 28.01 18.86
N ASP A 530 13.22 26.88 18.29
CA ASP A 530 13.49 26.48 16.91
C ASP A 530 12.18 26.33 16.15
N ASP A 531 12.09 26.91 14.95
CA ASP A 531 10.98 26.76 13.98
C ASP A 531 10.80 25.32 13.43
N ARG A 532 11.22 24.32 14.19
CA ARG A 532 11.15 22.87 13.93
C ARG A 532 9.77 22.42 13.49
N HIS A 533 8.72 23.06 14.00
CA HIS A 533 7.33 22.69 13.75
C HIS A 533 6.67 23.44 12.59
N LEU A 534 7.38 24.33 11.90
CA LEU A 534 6.83 25.07 10.74
C LEU A 534 6.21 24.16 9.67
N PRO A 535 6.84 23.04 9.24
CA PRO A 535 6.21 22.13 8.26
C PRO A 535 4.89 21.54 8.77
N THR A 536 4.79 21.28 10.08
CA THR A 536 3.56 20.75 10.70
C THR A 536 2.46 21.80 10.72
N ARG A 537 2.79 23.06 11.01
CA ARG A 537 1.85 24.19 10.99
C ARG A 537 1.34 24.47 9.58
N VAL A 538 2.22 24.51 8.59
CA VAL A 538 1.86 24.69 7.17
C VAL A 538 0.91 23.60 6.69
N ASN A 539 1.23 22.33 6.99
CA ASN A 539 0.35 21.20 6.70
C ASN A 539 -1.03 21.35 7.39
N TRP A 540 -1.04 21.78 8.64
CA TRP A 540 -2.26 21.98 9.39
C TRP A 540 -3.18 23.04 8.76
N VAL A 541 -2.65 24.15 8.24
CA VAL A 541 -3.48 25.21 7.63
C VAL A 541 -4.33 24.66 6.48
N VAL A 542 -3.74 23.86 5.58
CA VAL A 542 -4.46 23.27 4.43
C VAL A 542 -5.45 22.20 4.89
N GLN A 543 -4.98 21.23 5.68
CA GLN A 543 -5.82 20.09 6.09
C GLN A 543 -6.97 20.50 7.00
N SER A 544 -6.71 21.43 7.93
CA SER A 544 -7.72 21.99 8.82
C SER A 544 -8.66 22.92 8.04
N GLY A 545 -8.17 23.64 7.02
CA GLY A 545 -9.01 24.37 6.07
C GLY A 545 -9.97 23.46 5.28
N ALA A 546 -9.53 22.25 4.91
CA ALA A 546 -10.41 21.25 4.28
C ALA A 546 -11.49 20.73 5.27
N VAL A 547 -11.18 20.64 6.57
CA VAL A 547 -12.18 20.31 7.59
C VAL A 547 -13.21 21.44 7.77
N ASP A 548 -12.78 22.70 7.68
CA ASP A 548 -13.73 23.84 7.66
C ASP A 548 -14.71 23.72 6.49
N PHE A 549 -14.21 23.35 5.32
CA PHE A 549 -15.03 23.10 4.14
C PHE A 549 -16.04 21.98 4.37
N LEU A 550 -15.60 20.85 4.96
CA LEU A 550 -16.49 19.76 5.33
C LEU A 550 -17.59 20.23 6.29
N HIS A 551 -17.26 21.00 7.33
CA HIS A 551 -18.26 21.51 8.27
C HIS A 551 -19.32 22.39 7.59
N LEU A 552 -18.90 23.29 6.70
CA LEU A 552 -19.82 24.13 5.91
C LEU A 552 -20.77 23.27 5.06
N MET A 553 -20.25 22.20 4.46
CA MET A 553 -21.06 21.28 3.69
C MET A 553 -22.08 20.53 4.56
N LEU A 554 -21.66 19.99 5.71
CA LEU A 554 -22.54 19.27 6.63
C LEU A 554 -23.66 20.18 7.16
N VAL A 555 -23.34 21.42 7.52
CA VAL A 555 -24.32 22.42 7.99
C VAL A 555 -25.30 22.79 6.89
N SER A 556 -24.82 23.03 5.67
CA SER A 556 -25.67 23.38 4.52
C SER A 556 -26.61 22.24 4.15
N MET A 557 -26.11 21.01 4.10
CA MET A 557 -26.95 19.83 3.84
C MET A 557 -27.98 19.59 4.94
N ARG A 558 -27.60 19.81 6.20
CA ARG A 558 -28.54 19.75 7.33
C ARG A 558 -29.64 20.81 7.21
N TRP A 559 -29.30 21.99 6.69
CA TRP A 559 -30.26 23.06 6.44
C TRP A 559 -31.22 22.72 5.28
N PHE A 560 -30.72 22.19 4.17
CA PHE A 560 -31.53 21.84 3.00
C PHE A 560 -32.41 20.60 3.19
N LEU A 561 -31.94 19.59 3.93
CA LEU A 561 -32.64 18.30 4.05
C LEU A 561 -33.37 18.10 5.39
N GLY A 562 -33.17 19.02 6.33
CA GLY A 562 -33.82 18.97 7.62
C GLY A 562 -33.35 17.81 8.51
N PRO A 563 -34.12 17.51 9.58
CA PRO A 563 -33.66 16.59 10.62
C PRO A 563 -33.71 15.11 10.25
N ALA A 564 -34.58 14.75 9.31
CA ALA A 564 -34.91 13.36 8.97
C ALA A 564 -33.80 12.67 8.17
N THR A 565 -33.14 13.39 7.26
CA THR A 565 -31.99 12.86 6.52
C THR A 565 -30.83 12.59 7.47
N ARG A 566 -30.21 11.42 7.31
CA ARG A 566 -29.09 10.99 8.13
C ARG A 566 -27.79 11.14 7.35
N PHE A 567 -26.83 11.82 7.96
CA PHE A 567 -25.44 11.76 7.55
C PHE A 567 -24.91 10.35 7.89
N CYS A 568 -24.32 9.67 6.91
CA CYS A 568 -23.76 8.33 7.11
C CYS A 568 -22.31 8.42 7.54
N LEU A 569 -21.47 8.96 6.65
CA LEU A 569 -20.05 9.16 6.89
C LEU A 569 -19.42 10.12 5.87
N SER A 570 -18.26 10.65 6.25
CA SER A 570 -17.36 11.35 5.33
C SER A 570 -16.07 10.54 5.17
N PHE A 571 -15.72 10.16 3.94
CA PHE A 571 -14.45 9.51 3.62
C PHE A 571 -13.51 10.56 3.03
N HIS A 572 -12.58 11.11 3.82
CA HIS A 572 -11.72 12.18 3.33
C HIS A 572 -12.52 13.36 2.74
N ASP A 573 -12.60 13.45 1.42
CA ASP A 573 -13.29 14.41 0.56
C ASP A 573 -14.69 13.95 0.08
N GLU A 574 -15.10 12.71 0.38
CA GLU A 574 -16.42 12.19 0.06
C GLU A 574 -17.41 12.38 1.21
N ILE A 575 -18.66 12.73 0.89
CA ILE A 575 -19.74 12.87 1.87
C ILE A 575 -20.94 12.04 1.42
N ARG A 576 -21.49 11.20 2.32
CA ARG A 576 -22.61 10.30 2.02
C ARG A 576 -23.76 10.50 3.01
N TYR A 577 -24.98 10.51 2.49
CA TYR A 577 -26.23 10.67 3.22
C TYR A 577 -27.20 9.54 2.90
N LEU A 578 -27.96 9.10 3.89
CA LEU A 578 -29.09 8.21 3.72
C LEU A 578 -30.37 9.04 3.61
N VAL A 579 -31.05 8.93 2.47
CA VAL A 579 -32.21 9.73 2.10
C VAL A 579 -33.36 8.80 1.70
N HIS A 580 -34.60 9.18 1.99
CA HIS A 580 -35.76 8.48 1.44
C HIS A 580 -35.72 8.52 -0.09
N SER A 581 -36.01 7.39 -0.76
CA SER A 581 -35.83 7.27 -2.22
C SER A 581 -36.66 8.29 -3.01
N GLU A 582 -37.77 8.77 -2.46
CA GLU A 582 -38.59 9.85 -3.04
C GLU A 582 -37.89 11.22 -3.10
N HIS A 583 -36.84 11.43 -2.31
CA HIS A 583 -36.13 12.70 -2.20
C HIS A 583 -34.68 12.61 -2.69
N LYS A 584 -34.27 11.47 -3.24
CA LYS A 584 -32.88 11.22 -3.67
C LYS A 584 -32.36 12.27 -4.65
N TYR A 585 -33.16 12.68 -5.64
CA TYR A 585 -32.76 13.68 -6.63
C TYR A 585 -32.74 15.11 -6.06
N LYS A 586 -33.67 15.44 -5.16
CA LYS A 586 -33.66 16.74 -4.45
C LYS A 586 -32.43 16.87 -3.54
N ALA A 587 -32.02 15.77 -2.92
CA ALA A 587 -30.79 15.70 -2.15
C ALA A 587 -29.54 15.79 -3.03
N ALA A 588 -29.56 15.18 -4.22
CA ALA A 588 -28.46 15.30 -5.17
C ALA A 588 -28.27 16.75 -5.64
N LEU A 589 -29.35 17.44 -5.99
CA LEU A 589 -29.31 18.86 -6.32
C LEU A 589 -28.84 19.72 -5.13
N ALA A 590 -29.30 19.41 -3.91
CA ALA A 590 -28.87 20.11 -2.69
C ALA A 590 -27.36 19.96 -2.43
N LEU A 591 -26.74 18.82 -2.78
CA LEU A 591 -25.29 18.64 -2.69
C LEU A 591 -24.54 19.57 -3.64
N HIS A 592 -24.95 19.64 -4.91
CA HIS A 592 -24.34 20.57 -5.86
C HIS A 592 -24.41 22.02 -5.38
N VAL A 593 -25.60 22.45 -4.92
CA VAL A 593 -25.81 23.81 -4.38
C VAL A 593 -24.99 24.02 -3.11
N THR A 594 -24.87 23.00 -2.25
CA THR A 594 -24.03 23.06 -1.05
C THR A 594 -22.56 23.29 -1.40
N ASN A 595 -22.03 22.61 -2.42
CA ASN A 595 -20.65 22.84 -2.87
C ASN A 595 -20.46 24.25 -3.41
N LEU A 596 -21.41 24.75 -4.20
CA LEU A 596 -21.42 26.14 -4.67
C LEU A 596 -21.37 27.12 -3.49
N LEU A 597 -22.29 27.01 -2.53
CA LEU A 597 -22.35 27.89 -1.36
C LEU A 597 -21.08 27.83 -0.50
N THR A 598 -20.55 26.62 -0.31
CA THR A 598 -19.33 26.42 0.47
C THR A 598 -18.13 27.08 -0.21
N ARG A 599 -17.96 26.88 -1.52
CA ARG A 599 -16.88 27.50 -2.30
C ARG A 599 -17.03 29.02 -2.35
N SER A 600 -18.23 29.53 -2.58
CA SER A 600 -18.51 30.97 -2.54
C SER A 600 -18.21 31.59 -1.16
N PHE A 601 -18.54 30.89 -0.07
CA PHE A 601 -18.19 31.35 1.27
C PHE A 601 -16.67 31.43 1.45
N CYS A 602 -15.93 30.38 1.08
CA CYS A 602 -14.47 30.36 1.16
C CYS A 602 -13.82 31.50 0.36
N VAL A 603 -14.27 31.73 -0.87
CA VAL A 603 -13.84 32.84 -1.74
C VAL A 603 -14.09 34.19 -1.06
N LYS A 604 -15.31 34.41 -0.58
CA LYS A 604 -15.70 35.68 0.05
C LYS A 604 -14.89 35.98 1.32
N ARG A 605 -14.57 34.94 2.10
CA ARG A 605 -13.73 35.07 3.31
C ARG A 605 -12.30 35.51 3.00
N LEU A 606 -11.82 35.20 1.80
CA LEU A 606 -10.51 35.58 1.29
C LEU A 606 -10.53 36.91 0.50
N GLY A 607 -11.64 37.66 0.53
CA GLY A 607 -11.74 38.98 -0.09
C GLY A 607 -12.07 38.98 -1.59
N MET A 608 -12.26 37.81 -2.20
CA MET A 608 -12.66 37.68 -3.61
C MET A 608 -14.19 37.70 -3.77
N THR A 609 -14.68 37.95 -4.99
CA THR A 609 -16.12 38.17 -5.25
C THR A 609 -16.73 37.28 -6.32
N ASP A 610 -15.92 36.63 -7.13
CA ASP A 610 -16.31 35.75 -8.24
C ASP A 610 -15.96 34.29 -7.92
N LEU A 611 -16.67 33.33 -8.51
CA LEU A 611 -16.34 31.90 -8.41
C LEU A 611 -16.37 31.29 -9.81
N PRO A 612 -15.29 30.63 -10.28
CA PRO A 612 -15.28 29.99 -11.58
C PRO A 612 -16.29 28.84 -11.68
N LEU A 613 -16.98 28.72 -12.83
CA LEU A 613 -17.96 27.66 -13.07
C LEU A 613 -17.37 26.26 -12.98
N SER A 614 -16.11 26.07 -13.41
CA SER A 614 -15.42 24.77 -13.37
C SER A 614 -15.30 24.17 -11.97
N VAL A 615 -15.40 25.01 -10.93
CA VAL A 615 -15.39 24.61 -9.54
C VAL A 615 -16.73 24.88 -8.85
N ALA A 616 -17.77 25.38 -9.51
CA ALA A 616 -19.03 25.65 -8.83
C ALA A 616 -19.71 24.37 -8.34
N PHE A 617 -19.70 23.33 -9.17
CA PHE A 617 -20.47 22.10 -8.96
C PHE A 617 -19.56 20.87 -8.87
N PHE A 618 -20.07 19.79 -8.26
CA PHE A 618 -19.46 18.47 -8.36
C PHE A 618 -19.42 17.99 -9.81
N SER A 619 -18.39 17.20 -10.16
CA SER A 619 -18.37 16.47 -11.43
C SER A 619 -19.59 15.55 -11.56
N SER A 620 -19.90 14.81 -10.50
CA SER A 620 -21.12 14.03 -10.38
C SER A 620 -21.54 13.88 -8.91
N VAL A 621 -22.84 13.69 -8.71
CA VAL A 621 -23.41 13.23 -7.44
C VAL A 621 -23.95 11.82 -7.66
N GLU A 622 -23.48 10.90 -6.82
CA GLU A 622 -23.80 9.49 -6.87
C GLU A 622 -25.07 9.20 -6.06
N VAL A 623 -26.00 8.47 -6.66
CA VAL A 623 -27.26 8.02 -6.07
C VAL A 623 -27.37 6.52 -6.24
N ASP A 624 -27.32 5.78 -5.14
CA ASP A 624 -27.22 4.33 -5.18
C ASP A 624 -27.95 3.68 -3.99
N THR A 625 -28.28 2.40 -4.12
CA THR A 625 -28.72 1.54 -3.01
C THR A 625 -27.55 0.97 -2.20
N VAL A 626 -26.32 1.05 -2.72
CA VAL A 626 -25.11 0.55 -2.04
C VAL A 626 -24.04 1.61 -1.87
N LEU A 627 -23.19 1.45 -0.87
CA LEU A 627 -22.12 2.41 -0.55
C LEU A 627 -20.87 2.17 -1.40
N ARG A 628 -20.94 2.30 -2.73
CA ARG A 628 -19.74 2.29 -3.60
C ARG A 628 -19.29 3.71 -3.97
N LYS A 629 -18.04 3.85 -4.44
CA LYS A 629 -17.48 5.14 -4.85
C LYS A 629 -18.14 5.60 -6.15
N GLU A 630 -18.06 4.75 -7.18
CA GLU A 630 -18.64 4.97 -8.50
C GLU A 630 -19.88 4.09 -8.65
N SER A 631 -21.03 4.68 -8.95
CA SER A 631 -22.30 3.96 -9.00
C SER A 631 -22.37 2.88 -10.09
N ASN A 632 -21.46 2.92 -11.07
CA ASN A 632 -21.39 1.94 -12.15
C ASN A 632 -20.44 0.77 -11.86
N ASP A 633 -19.67 0.81 -10.77
CA ASP A 633 -18.72 -0.27 -10.45
C ASP A 633 -19.45 -1.48 -9.85
N ASP A 634 -19.34 -2.64 -10.51
CA ASP A 634 -19.96 -3.90 -10.06
C ASP A 634 -19.22 -4.54 -8.87
N ASN A 635 -18.12 -3.95 -8.40
CA ASN A 635 -17.33 -4.40 -7.25
C ASN A 635 -16.93 -5.88 -7.36
N LYS A 636 -16.49 -6.30 -8.55
CA LYS A 636 -15.95 -7.64 -8.79
C LYS A 636 -14.56 -7.76 -8.18
N THR A 637 -14.43 -8.69 -7.25
CA THR A 637 -13.16 -9.01 -6.57
C THR A 637 -13.06 -10.52 -6.37
N PRO A 638 -11.92 -11.06 -5.89
CA PRO A 638 -11.80 -12.50 -5.74
C PRO A 638 -12.73 -13.09 -4.69
N SER A 639 -13.15 -12.30 -3.70
CA SER A 639 -14.19 -12.67 -2.71
C SER A 639 -15.61 -12.45 -3.20
N ASN A 640 -15.80 -11.63 -4.24
CA ASN A 640 -17.08 -11.40 -4.90
C ASN A 640 -16.97 -11.59 -6.43
N PRO A 641 -16.76 -12.83 -6.92
CA PRO A 641 -16.44 -13.07 -8.33
C PRO A 641 -17.62 -12.81 -9.28
N LEU A 642 -18.85 -12.90 -8.76
CA LEU A 642 -20.06 -12.64 -9.55
C LEU A 642 -20.42 -11.14 -9.61
N GLY A 643 -19.82 -10.30 -8.77
CA GLY A 643 -20.17 -8.89 -8.68
C GLY A 643 -21.51 -8.65 -7.98
N LEU A 644 -21.86 -7.38 -7.81
CA LEU A 644 -23.10 -6.95 -7.15
C LEU A 644 -24.34 -7.30 -7.99
N LEU A 645 -24.27 -7.14 -9.31
CA LEU A 645 -25.41 -7.38 -10.20
C LEU A 645 -25.80 -8.86 -10.26
N LYS A 646 -24.86 -9.74 -10.61
CA LYS A 646 -25.16 -11.18 -10.77
C LYS A 646 -25.15 -11.93 -9.43
N GLY A 647 -24.31 -11.51 -8.48
CA GLY A 647 -24.17 -12.17 -7.17
C GLY A 647 -25.25 -11.77 -6.17
N TYR A 648 -25.59 -10.48 -6.11
CA TYR A 648 -26.51 -9.93 -5.10
C TYR A 648 -27.81 -9.35 -5.71
N GLY A 649 -27.95 -9.31 -7.04
CA GLY A 649 -29.12 -8.74 -7.70
C GLY A 649 -29.17 -7.21 -7.65
N ILE A 650 -28.05 -6.55 -7.37
CA ILE A 650 -28.00 -5.09 -7.15
C ILE A 650 -27.57 -4.40 -8.46
N PRO A 651 -28.43 -3.57 -9.08
CA PRO A 651 -28.10 -2.89 -10.32
C PRO A 651 -27.06 -1.77 -10.12
N ALA A 652 -26.57 -1.22 -11.24
CA ALA A 652 -25.81 0.02 -11.23
C ALA A 652 -26.69 1.18 -10.69
N GLY A 653 -26.08 2.08 -9.91
CA GLY A 653 -26.73 3.30 -9.46
C GLY A 653 -26.68 4.40 -10.54
N GLU A 654 -26.90 5.64 -10.12
CA GLU A 654 -26.94 6.80 -11.00
C GLU A 654 -25.86 7.81 -10.61
N SER A 655 -25.07 8.26 -11.58
CA SER A 655 -24.14 9.39 -11.44
C SER A 655 -24.75 10.59 -12.13
N LEU A 656 -25.09 11.63 -11.37
CA LEU A 656 -25.84 12.79 -11.88
C LEU A 656 -24.93 14.01 -11.96
N ASN A 657 -24.85 14.62 -13.14
CA ASN A 657 -24.28 15.97 -13.25
C ASN A 657 -25.30 17.03 -12.80
N ILE A 658 -24.88 18.31 -12.74
CA ILE A 658 -25.75 19.41 -12.29
C ILE A 658 -27.03 19.55 -13.14
N TYR A 659 -26.93 19.39 -14.47
CA TYR A 659 -28.07 19.57 -15.37
C TYR A 659 -29.10 18.44 -15.20
N GLU A 660 -28.62 17.20 -15.14
CA GLU A 660 -29.44 16.03 -14.87
C GLU A 660 -30.09 16.08 -13.48
N ALA A 661 -29.36 16.56 -12.47
CA ALA A 661 -29.89 16.73 -11.12
C ALA A 661 -31.01 17.78 -11.08
N ILE A 662 -30.88 18.90 -11.81
CA ILE A 662 -31.93 19.93 -11.93
C ILE A 662 -33.18 19.34 -12.58
N GLU A 663 -33.02 18.63 -13.70
CA GLU A 663 -34.13 18.01 -14.43
C GLU A 663 -34.86 17.00 -13.56
N LYS A 664 -34.15 16.03 -12.98
CA LYS A 664 -34.76 14.98 -12.14
C LYS A 664 -35.35 15.49 -10.82
N ALA A 665 -34.83 16.61 -10.29
CA ALA A 665 -35.38 17.25 -9.10
C ALA A 665 -36.53 18.23 -9.41
N ASN A 666 -36.88 18.45 -10.68
CA ASN A 666 -37.82 19.48 -11.14
C ASN A 666 -37.44 20.88 -10.58
N GLY A 667 -36.15 21.18 -10.50
CA GLY A 667 -35.62 22.43 -9.94
C GLY A 667 -35.82 22.62 -8.43
N VAL A 668 -36.33 21.61 -7.71
CA VAL A 668 -36.56 21.71 -6.27
C VAL A 668 -35.31 21.32 -5.49
N ILE A 669 -34.76 22.28 -4.76
CA ILE A 669 -33.57 22.09 -3.93
C ILE A 669 -33.99 21.62 -2.54
N GLY A 670 -33.47 20.48 -2.11
CA GLY A 670 -33.67 19.95 -0.76
C GLY A 670 -35.10 19.50 -0.47
N ILE A 671 -35.38 19.25 0.81
CA ILE A 671 -36.68 18.82 1.29
C ILE A 671 -37.33 20.05 1.93
N LYS A 672 -38.40 20.57 1.32
CA LYS A 672 -39.14 21.70 1.89
C LYS A 672 -39.57 21.33 3.32
N LYS A 673 -39.32 22.25 4.26
CA LYS A 673 -39.80 22.16 5.64
C LYS A 673 -41.33 22.12 5.69
#